data_AF-A0A954YN06-F1
#
_entry.id   AF-A0A954YN06-F1
#
_cell.length_a   1.000
_cell.length_b   1.000
_cell.length_c   1.000
_cell.angle_alpha   90.00
_cell.angle_beta   90.00
_cell.angle_gamma   90.00
#
_symmetry.space_group_name_H-M   'P 1'
#
loop_
_entity.id
_entity.type
_entity.pdbx_description
1 polymer ?
#
loop_
_entity_poly.entity_id
_entity_poly.type
_entity_poly.pdbx_seq_one_letter_code
_entity_poly.pdbx_strand_id
1 'polypeptide(L)'
;MARLTTMRYHLTRPWLLALLAAAILSAPLHAQVPRTVQATWAQFDARAEPLEVELIRESREAEIVLRHVRYLVGTFAGKPARVAAFYAFPVDAKQLPGIVQIHGGGQRALPDTARYWASQGYAAVAVNWGEHPIDQPDDPRTDWAGIPAGFYDPKHHNDVSPGEGTLHDSPHPWNSSWLLYSAAVRRAITFLEQQPEADGANVGLTGHSMGGRLTVLSAIDPRVKAASPSVGGSGYLYDDLAGVPGSARRMQSDLELYNATLDCRNYWPLIQCPLMFLGATNDFNSPMEFVVRGFRLLPQQSGAMSFTPHMNHRFTADNYAARVRWFQTHLKGEFVFPKTARAQLELKTDDRTPRLRVWPDRSTPHRVQSVVVYYGYDRDPRARFWRAAHVEPEGDAFVARCPVMELGEPLFAFANVTYDTGQTLPLPRGYEPTSLLTVTSECRQALPQQLAAANLTASGERQRLIDDFRDGWRDWSLVSATNPQHWNFETHKVCDPAYFGPRGAALAIDVETSEPGNTLAVVMETDRWRSYTGRPTLRYTALIGLPSAGRQQLEISLDRFVTSDGQVLASYDFVTSLILTPGQKERPEQIEQPWCGGVPTFREIRWVGGEFAPRPRPYLRLGASQIDADAAFRKQFAAAVDESVEREAVDRQP
;
A
#
# COMPACT_ATOMS: atom_id res chain seq x y z
N MET A 1 -80.41 -34.18 -47.10
CA MET A 1 -79.62 -35.21 -47.79
C MET A 1 -78.41 -35.54 -46.91
N ALA A 2 -78.36 -36.78 -46.38
CA ALA A 2 -77.23 -37.57 -45.82
C ALA A 2 -76.23 -36.91 -44.83
N ARG A 3 -75.73 -37.50 -43.73
CA ARG A 3 -75.93 -38.77 -42.98
C ARG A 3 -74.97 -38.70 -41.74
N LEU A 4 -75.27 -39.51 -40.71
CA LEU A 4 -74.34 -40.23 -39.79
C LEU A 4 -73.70 -39.54 -38.55
N THR A 5 -74.46 -39.62 -37.45
CA THR A 5 -74.20 -40.27 -36.13
C THR A 5 -72.79 -40.75 -35.67
N THR A 6 -72.41 -40.23 -34.48
CA THR A 6 -71.95 -40.87 -33.22
C THR A 6 -70.60 -41.59 -32.99
N MET A 7 -70.03 -41.15 -31.86
CA MET A 7 -69.50 -41.90 -30.69
C MET A 7 -68.06 -42.41 -30.64
N ARG A 8 -67.38 -41.91 -29.60
CA ARG A 8 -66.24 -42.48 -28.89
C ARG A 8 -66.62 -43.82 -28.25
N TYR A 9 -65.69 -44.77 -28.24
CA TYR A 9 -65.68 -45.89 -27.30
C TYR A 9 -64.32 -46.03 -26.60
N HIS A 10 -64.43 -46.66 -25.45
CA HIS A 10 -63.62 -46.66 -24.24
C HIS A 10 -62.63 -47.84 -24.12
N LEU A 11 -61.64 -47.68 -23.22
CA LEU A 11 -60.96 -48.70 -22.38
C LEU A 11 -60.02 -49.69 -23.13
N THR A 12 -58.88 -50.19 -22.64
CA THR A 12 -58.12 -50.15 -21.38
C THR A 12 -56.81 -50.93 -21.62
N ARG A 13 -55.68 -50.51 -21.06
CA ARG A 13 -54.96 -51.20 -19.95
C ARG A 13 -53.52 -50.66 -19.80
N PRO A 14 -52.96 -50.73 -18.58
CA PRO A 14 -51.80 -49.97 -18.12
C PRO A 14 -50.50 -50.75 -18.36
N TRP A 15 -49.39 -50.38 -17.70
CA TRP A 15 -48.02 -50.92 -17.79
C TRP A 15 -47.08 -50.20 -18.78
N LEU A 16 -46.77 -48.93 -18.51
CA LEU A 16 -45.56 -48.24 -18.97
C LEU A 16 -45.39 -46.89 -18.24
N LEU A 17 -45.21 -46.93 -16.92
CA LEU A 17 -44.95 -45.71 -16.11
C LEU A 17 -43.84 -45.90 -15.07
N ALA A 18 -42.90 -46.82 -15.32
CA ALA A 18 -41.76 -47.07 -14.42
C ALA A 18 -40.37 -46.83 -15.06
N LEU A 19 -40.30 -46.21 -16.24
CA LEU A 19 -39.03 -45.97 -16.96
C LEU A 19 -38.84 -44.53 -17.47
N LEU A 20 -39.51 -43.55 -16.87
CA LEU A 20 -39.36 -42.12 -17.21
C LEU A 20 -39.04 -41.22 -16.00
N ALA A 21 -38.58 -41.82 -14.89
CA ALA A 21 -38.15 -41.10 -13.68
C ALA A 21 -36.65 -41.26 -13.35
N ALA A 22 -35.83 -41.72 -14.30
CA ALA A 22 -34.39 -41.97 -14.08
C ALA A 22 -33.49 -41.38 -15.19
N ALA A 23 -33.87 -40.22 -15.75
CA ALA A 23 -33.05 -39.49 -16.72
C ALA A 23 -33.15 -37.97 -16.57
N ILE A 24 -33.23 -37.47 -15.33
CA ILE A 24 -32.72 -36.13 -14.98
C ILE A 24 -31.42 -36.37 -14.20
N LEU A 25 -30.47 -37.00 -14.88
CA LEU A 25 -29.06 -36.95 -14.50
C LEU A 25 -28.59 -35.52 -14.81
N SER A 26 -28.31 -34.77 -13.74
CA SER A 26 -27.17 -33.89 -13.63
C SER A 26 -26.77 -33.16 -14.92
N ALA A 27 -27.57 -32.18 -15.33
CA ALA A 27 -26.93 -31.03 -15.97
C ALA A 27 -26.02 -30.43 -14.90
N PRO A 28 -24.69 -30.36 -15.08
CA PRO A 28 -23.89 -29.56 -14.17
C PRO A 28 -24.50 -28.17 -14.24
N LEU A 29 -24.97 -27.62 -13.11
CA LEU A 29 -24.95 -26.18 -12.97
C LEU A 29 -23.48 -25.81 -13.20
N HIS A 30 -23.12 -25.47 -14.43
CA HIS A 30 -22.05 -24.52 -14.66
C HIS A 30 -22.56 -23.28 -13.93
N ALA A 31 -22.19 -23.15 -12.65
CA ALA A 31 -22.43 -21.93 -11.91
C ALA A 31 -21.93 -20.82 -12.82
N GLN A 32 -22.86 -19.97 -13.24
CA GLN A 32 -22.57 -18.92 -14.21
C GLN A 32 -21.34 -18.15 -13.71
N VAL A 33 -20.32 -18.01 -14.55
CA VAL A 33 -19.06 -17.33 -14.17
C VAL A 33 -19.40 -15.98 -13.55
N PRO A 34 -19.10 -15.75 -12.26
CA PRO A 34 -19.57 -14.56 -11.58
C PRO A 34 -18.87 -13.33 -12.17
N ARG A 35 -19.65 -12.26 -12.35
CA ARG A 35 -19.20 -11.01 -12.99
C ARG A 35 -19.15 -9.83 -12.03
N THR A 36 -19.36 -10.07 -10.74
CA THR A 36 -19.30 -9.04 -9.69
C THR A 36 -18.63 -9.62 -8.44
N VAL A 37 -18.11 -8.74 -7.58
CA VAL A 37 -17.54 -9.13 -6.28
C VAL A 37 -18.55 -9.92 -5.45
N GLN A 38 -19.80 -9.45 -5.37
CA GLN A 38 -20.85 -10.08 -4.57
C GLN A 38 -21.22 -11.47 -5.11
N ALA A 39 -21.38 -11.63 -6.43
CA ALA A 39 -21.69 -12.92 -7.04
C ALA A 39 -20.54 -13.93 -6.85
N THR A 40 -19.30 -13.46 -6.90
CA THR A 40 -18.11 -14.27 -6.60
C THR A 40 -18.12 -14.80 -5.17
N TRP A 41 -18.39 -13.94 -4.20
CA TRP A 41 -18.41 -14.33 -2.78
C TRP A 41 -19.67 -15.08 -2.34
N ALA A 42 -20.77 -14.99 -3.10
CA ALA A 42 -21.96 -15.82 -2.88
C ALA A 42 -21.70 -17.32 -3.11
N GLN A 43 -20.61 -17.67 -3.80
CA GLN A 43 -20.19 -19.05 -4.04
C GLN A 43 -19.39 -19.66 -2.88
N PHE A 44 -19.05 -18.90 -1.84
CA PHE A 44 -18.26 -19.39 -0.71
C PHE A 44 -18.84 -18.97 0.63
N ASP A 45 -19.30 -19.94 1.40
CA ASP A 45 -19.71 -19.76 2.78
C ASP A 45 -18.59 -20.20 3.75
N ALA A 46 -18.02 -19.21 4.43
CA ALA A 46 -16.96 -19.39 5.41
C ALA A 46 -17.42 -20.11 6.69
N ARG A 47 -18.68 -20.55 6.81
CA ARG A 47 -19.18 -21.35 7.94
C ARG A 47 -19.73 -22.73 7.53
N ALA A 48 -19.83 -23.03 6.22
CA ALA A 48 -20.50 -24.24 5.75
C ALA A 48 -19.79 -25.54 6.17
N GLU A 49 -18.48 -25.62 5.96
CA GLU A 49 -17.67 -26.78 6.36
C GLU A 49 -17.08 -26.62 7.78
N PRO A 50 -16.93 -27.72 8.55
CA PRO A 50 -16.25 -27.71 9.84
C PRO A 50 -14.78 -27.32 9.69
N LEU A 51 -14.20 -26.68 10.71
CA LEU A 51 -12.81 -26.21 10.64
C LEU A 51 -11.78 -27.33 10.74
N GLU A 52 -12.13 -28.50 11.30
CA GLU A 52 -11.18 -29.61 11.51
C GLU A 52 -9.85 -29.14 12.14
N VAL A 53 -9.95 -28.39 13.24
CA VAL A 53 -8.78 -27.76 13.89
C VAL A 53 -7.86 -28.82 14.47
N GLU A 54 -6.61 -28.82 14.02
CA GLU A 54 -5.49 -29.58 14.55
C GLU A 54 -4.60 -28.65 15.41
N LEU A 55 -4.44 -28.99 16.68
CA LEU A 55 -3.46 -28.33 17.55
C LEU A 55 -2.10 -29.01 17.38
N ILE A 56 -1.14 -28.29 16.81
CA ILE A 56 0.23 -28.79 16.58
C ILE A 56 1.06 -28.59 17.86
N ARG A 57 0.97 -27.41 18.46
CA ARG A 57 1.75 -27.03 19.65
C ARG A 57 1.06 -25.93 20.44
N GLU A 58 1.22 -25.95 21.76
CA GLU A 58 0.81 -24.87 22.66
C GLU A 58 1.99 -24.48 23.55
N SER A 59 2.13 -23.19 23.83
CA SER A 59 3.09 -22.64 24.77
C SER A 59 2.45 -21.51 25.58
N ARG A 60 2.97 -21.25 26.78
CA ARG A 60 2.56 -20.13 27.63
C ARG A 60 3.79 -19.31 28.02
N GLU A 61 3.77 -18.02 27.72
CA GLU A 61 4.85 -17.06 28.03
C GLU A 61 4.23 -15.72 28.43
N ALA A 62 4.70 -15.10 29.53
CA ALA A 62 4.31 -13.74 29.95
C ALA A 62 2.80 -13.44 29.87
N GLU A 63 1.98 -14.29 30.52
CA GLU A 63 0.50 -14.25 30.52
C GLU A 63 -0.19 -14.40 29.15
N ILE A 64 0.51 -14.89 28.14
CA ILE A 64 -0.04 -15.16 26.80
C ILE A 64 0.07 -16.65 26.48
N VAL A 65 -1.05 -17.25 26.08
CA VAL A 65 -1.07 -18.56 25.42
C VAL A 65 -0.83 -18.35 23.93
N LEU A 66 0.03 -19.17 23.34
CA LEU A 66 0.27 -19.23 21.90
C LEU A 66 0.07 -20.67 21.43
N ARG A 67 -0.78 -20.85 20.43
CA ARG A 67 -1.05 -22.11 19.73
C ARG A 67 -0.56 -22.04 18.29
N HIS A 68 0.18 -23.05 17.86
CA HIS A 68 0.37 -23.38 16.46
C HIS A 68 -0.76 -24.34 16.08
N VAL A 69 -1.62 -23.91 15.14
CA VAL A 69 -2.78 -24.67 14.70
C VAL A 69 -2.78 -24.85 13.19
N ARG A 70 -3.51 -25.86 12.72
CA ARG A 70 -3.88 -26.01 11.31
C ARG A 70 -5.37 -26.28 11.20
N TYR A 71 -6.04 -25.69 10.22
CA TYR A 71 -7.48 -25.88 10.02
C TYR A 71 -7.86 -25.88 8.54
N LEU A 72 -9.00 -26.50 8.24
CA LEU A 72 -9.61 -26.56 6.91
C LEU A 72 -10.11 -25.18 6.47
N VAL A 73 -9.69 -24.76 5.27
CA VAL A 73 -10.20 -23.57 4.60
C VAL A 73 -11.53 -23.91 3.88
N GLY A 74 -11.52 -25.03 3.16
CA GLY A 74 -12.66 -25.60 2.45
C GLY A 74 -12.22 -26.70 1.50
N THR A 75 -13.19 -27.44 0.98
CA THR A 75 -12.97 -28.50 -0.01
C THR A 75 -13.28 -27.99 -1.41
N PHE A 76 -12.24 -27.60 -2.15
CA PHE A 76 -12.38 -27.02 -3.48
C PHE A 76 -12.22 -28.09 -4.55
N ALA A 77 -13.25 -28.36 -5.35
CA ALA A 77 -13.25 -29.41 -6.37
C ALA A 77 -12.78 -30.79 -5.81
N GLY A 78 -13.22 -31.13 -4.60
CA GLY A 78 -12.83 -32.38 -3.91
C GLY A 78 -11.46 -32.34 -3.23
N LYS A 79 -10.72 -31.23 -3.31
CA LYS A 79 -9.39 -31.07 -2.71
C LYS A 79 -9.50 -30.30 -1.37
N PRO A 80 -9.19 -30.92 -0.22
CA PRO A 80 -9.36 -30.30 1.09
C PRO A 80 -8.16 -29.41 1.44
N ALA A 81 -8.28 -28.11 1.20
CA ALA A 81 -7.21 -27.15 1.46
C ALA A 81 -7.16 -26.75 2.94
N ARG A 82 -5.97 -26.78 3.54
CA ARG A 82 -5.73 -26.46 4.96
C ARG A 82 -4.72 -25.33 5.10
N VAL A 83 -4.86 -24.52 6.15
CA VAL A 83 -3.91 -23.44 6.45
C VAL A 83 -3.38 -23.59 7.87
N ALA A 84 -2.07 -23.43 8.03
CA ALA A 84 -1.41 -23.29 9.32
C ALA A 84 -1.53 -21.85 9.82
N ALA A 85 -1.55 -21.65 11.14
CA ALA A 85 -1.63 -20.34 11.76
C ALA A 85 -1.02 -20.34 13.16
N PHE A 86 -0.61 -19.16 13.60
CA PHE A 86 -0.39 -18.89 15.01
C PHE A 86 -1.62 -18.21 15.59
N TYR A 87 -2.03 -18.65 16.77
CA TYR A 87 -3.15 -18.08 17.49
C TYR A 87 -2.75 -17.78 18.93
N ALA A 88 -2.94 -16.55 19.38
CA ALA A 88 -2.52 -16.10 20.70
C ALA A 88 -3.61 -15.30 21.43
N PHE A 89 -3.64 -15.45 22.75
CA PHE A 89 -4.60 -14.75 23.61
C PHE A 89 -4.05 -14.66 25.05
N PRO A 90 -4.43 -13.62 25.83
CA PRO A 90 -4.18 -13.56 27.26
C PRO A 90 -4.78 -14.74 28.03
N VAL A 91 -4.06 -15.25 29.02
CA VAL A 91 -4.51 -16.36 29.88
C VAL A 91 -5.79 -15.96 30.62
N ASP A 92 -6.72 -16.90 30.78
CA ASP A 92 -8.00 -16.77 31.48
C ASP A 92 -8.97 -15.69 30.93
N ALA A 93 -8.61 -15.01 29.84
CA ALA A 93 -9.46 -14.01 29.23
C ALA A 93 -10.64 -14.63 28.45
N LYS A 94 -11.73 -13.86 28.37
CA LYS A 94 -12.96 -14.24 27.68
C LYS A 94 -13.53 -13.03 26.94
N GLN A 95 -14.32 -13.28 25.90
CA GLN A 95 -14.97 -12.23 25.11
C GLN A 95 -14.00 -11.17 24.57
N LEU A 96 -12.80 -11.59 24.20
CA LEU A 96 -11.80 -10.68 23.63
C LEU A 96 -12.18 -10.31 22.20
N PRO A 97 -12.10 -9.04 21.79
CA PRO A 97 -12.16 -8.71 20.37
C PRO A 97 -11.07 -9.46 19.61
N GLY A 98 -11.43 -9.91 18.41
CA GLY A 98 -10.55 -10.69 17.55
C GLY A 98 -9.67 -9.81 16.66
N ILE A 99 -8.45 -10.26 16.37
CA ILE A 99 -7.61 -9.70 15.29
C ILE A 99 -7.16 -10.83 14.36
N VAL A 100 -7.46 -10.68 13.07
CA VAL A 100 -6.81 -11.48 12.02
C VAL A 100 -5.67 -10.66 11.43
N GLN A 101 -4.45 -11.17 11.56
CA GLN A 101 -3.27 -10.58 10.96
C GLN A 101 -2.84 -11.36 9.71
N ILE A 102 -2.55 -10.60 8.65
CA ILE A 102 -2.24 -11.14 7.32
C ILE A 102 -0.86 -10.65 6.86
N HIS A 103 0.08 -11.59 6.71
CA HIS A 103 1.46 -11.27 6.30
C HIS A 103 1.58 -10.87 4.82
N GLY A 104 2.73 -10.29 4.45
CA GLY A 104 3.02 -9.84 3.09
C GLY A 104 3.51 -10.94 2.14
N GLY A 105 3.79 -10.52 0.90
CA GLY A 105 4.35 -11.37 -0.16
C GLY A 105 5.73 -11.94 0.18
N GLY A 106 5.98 -13.21 -0.13
CA GLY A 106 7.23 -13.93 0.16
C GLY A 106 7.52 -14.15 1.65
N GLN A 107 6.55 -13.85 2.53
CA GLN A 107 6.68 -13.97 3.98
C GLN A 107 5.81 -15.12 4.50
N ARG A 108 5.72 -15.23 5.82
CA ARG A 108 4.98 -16.26 6.54
C ARG A 108 4.34 -15.69 7.82
N ALA A 109 3.42 -16.43 8.43
CA ALA A 109 2.93 -16.09 9.76
C ALA A 109 4.07 -16.13 10.78
N LEU A 110 4.09 -15.18 11.72
CA LEU A 110 5.10 -15.10 12.78
C LEU A 110 4.43 -15.13 14.16
N PRO A 111 4.98 -15.86 15.14
CA PRO A 111 4.38 -15.97 16.47
C PRO A 111 4.39 -14.61 17.19
N ASP A 112 5.45 -13.82 17.04
CA ASP A 112 5.60 -12.48 17.61
C ASP A 112 4.45 -11.54 17.22
N THR A 113 3.92 -11.69 16.00
CA THR A 113 2.81 -10.87 15.53
C THR A 113 1.50 -11.20 16.24
N ALA A 114 1.22 -12.49 16.46
CA ALA A 114 0.05 -12.91 17.23
C ALA A 114 0.22 -12.52 18.71
N ARG A 115 1.40 -12.76 19.30
CA ARG A 115 1.70 -12.37 20.69
C ARG A 115 1.58 -10.86 20.91
N TYR A 116 1.99 -10.03 19.96
CA TYR A 116 1.84 -8.58 20.07
C TYR A 116 0.36 -8.19 20.22
N TRP A 117 -0.53 -8.66 19.35
CA TRP A 117 -1.95 -8.32 19.47
C TRP A 117 -2.57 -8.93 20.73
N ALA A 118 -2.16 -10.13 21.15
CA ALA A 118 -2.56 -10.69 22.43
C ALA A 118 -2.16 -9.80 23.60
N SER A 119 -0.94 -9.24 23.61
CA SER A 119 -0.49 -8.31 24.66
C SER A 119 -1.26 -6.98 24.67
N GLN A 120 -1.92 -6.63 23.55
CA GLN A 120 -2.83 -5.48 23.47
C GLN A 120 -4.27 -5.81 23.91
N GLY A 121 -4.54 -7.04 24.34
CA GLY A 121 -5.84 -7.49 24.82
C GLY A 121 -6.79 -7.98 23.72
N TYR A 122 -6.26 -8.68 22.71
CA TYR A 122 -7.05 -9.29 21.62
C TYR A 122 -6.85 -10.81 21.56
N ALA A 123 -7.84 -11.54 21.05
CA ALA A 123 -7.63 -12.90 20.56
C ALA A 123 -7.11 -12.80 19.10
N ALA A 124 -5.85 -13.16 18.87
CA ALA A 124 -5.15 -12.82 17.64
C ALA A 124 -4.71 -14.04 16.85
N VAL A 125 -5.12 -14.13 15.58
CA VAL A 125 -4.69 -15.18 14.65
C VAL A 125 -3.84 -14.60 13.51
N ALA A 126 -2.64 -15.13 13.32
CA ALA A 126 -1.76 -14.82 12.19
C ALA A 126 -1.80 -15.98 11.18
N VAL A 127 -2.39 -15.73 10.01
CA VAL A 127 -2.73 -16.77 9.01
C VAL A 127 -1.56 -16.99 8.05
N ASN A 128 -1.11 -18.24 7.88
CA ASN A 128 -0.02 -18.59 6.96
C ASN A 128 -0.51 -19.02 5.57
N TRP A 129 -1.07 -18.09 4.80
CA TRP A 129 -1.58 -18.41 3.45
C TRP A 129 -0.47 -18.74 2.43
N GLY A 130 0.78 -18.35 2.72
CA GLY A 130 1.93 -18.47 1.82
C GLY A 130 2.60 -19.85 1.70
N GLU A 131 2.16 -20.85 2.46
CA GLU A 131 2.67 -22.24 2.43
C GLU A 131 4.07 -22.48 3.02
N HIS A 132 4.83 -21.43 3.32
CA HIS A 132 6.12 -21.57 3.98
C HIS A 132 6.01 -22.22 5.37
N PRO A 133 7.01 -23.01 5.83
CA PRO A 133 7.09 -23.50 7.21
C PRO A 133 7.12 -22.32 8.19
N ILE A 134 6.37 -22.41 9.30
CA ILE A 134 6.22 -21.28 10.25
C ILE A 134 6.83 -21.50 11.63
N ASP A 135 7.10 -22.74 12.01
CA ASP A 135 7.74 -23.07 13.28
C ASP A 135 8.86 -24.09 13.04
N GLN A 136 8.59 -25.39 13.21
CA GLN A 136 9.59 -26.43 12.95
C GLN A 136 9.51 -26.93 11.49
N PRO A 137 10.63 -27.38 10.88
CA PRO A 137 10.63 -27.86 9.50
C PRO A 137 9.64 -28.98 9.21
N ASP A 138 9.42 -29.88 10.17
CA ASP A 138 8.58 -31.08 10.00
C ASP A 138 7.14 -30.89 10.48
N ASP A 139 6.79 -29.71 11.01
CA ASP A 139 5.41 -29.44 11.43
C ASP A 139 4.45 -29.47 10.23
N PRO A 140 3.20 -29.92 10.42
CA PRO A 140 2.18 -29.84 9.39
C PRO A 140 1.99 -28.40 8.90
N ARG A 141 2.13 -28.19 7.59
CA ARG A 141 2.09 -26.86 6.98
C ARG A 141 0.71 -26.54 6.43
N THR A 142 0.54 -25.30 5.98
CA THR A 142 -0.49 -24.98 5.00
C THR A 142 -0.33 -25.90 3.80
N ASP A 143 -1.43 -26.44 3.32
CA ASP A 143 -1.49 -27.39 2.23
C ASP A 143 -2.68 -27.03 1.34
N TRP A 144 -2.41 -26.53 0.15
CA TRP A 144 -3.42 -26.17 -0.84
C TRP A 144 -3.92 -27.38 -1.63
N ALA A 145 -3.55 -28.60 -1.25
CA ALA A 145 -3.98 -29.85 -1.85
C ALA A 145 -3.75 -29.91 -3.39
N GLY A 146 -2.61 -29.36 -3.83
CA GLY A 146 -2.25 -29.29 -5.25
C GLY A 146 -3.09 -28.31 -6.07
N ILE A 147 -3.77 -27.34 -5.43
CA ILE A 147 -4.34 -26.16 -6.09
C ILE A 147 -3.21 -25.11 -6.21
N PRO A 148 -3.07 -24.41 -7.36
CA PRO A 148 -2.01 -23.44 -7.58
C PRO A 148 -2.21 -22.17 -6.74
N ALA A 149 -1.83 -22.27 -5.48
CA ALA A 149 -1.92 -21.26 -4.43
C ALA A 149 -0.60 -21.25 -3.63
N GLY A 150 -0.52 -20.48 -2.55
CA GLY A 150 0.75 -20.25 -1.83
C GLY A 150 1.81 -19.50 -2.66
N PHE A 151 3.07 -19.63 -2.27
CA PHE A 151 4.21 -19.06 -3.01
C PHE A 151 4.95 -20.06 -3.90
N TYR A 152 4.71 -21.35 -3.73
CA TYR A 152 5.33 -22.39 -4.54
C TYR A 152 4.67 -22.46 -5.92
N ASP A 153 5.45 -22.84 -6.93
CA ASP A 153 4.93 -23.00 -8.29
C ASP A 153 4.28 -24.39 -8.46
N PRO A 154 3.19 -24.50 -9.26
CA PRO A 154 2.53 -23.41 -9.97
C PRO A 154 1.70 -22.51 -9.04
N LYS A 155 1.74 -21.19 -9.27
CA LYS A 155 0.90 -20.19 -8.55
C LYS A 155 0.13 -19.33 -9.54
N HIS A 156 -1.05 -18.83 -9.13
CA HIS A 156 -1.99 -18.18 -10.05
C HIS A 156 -2.54 -16.84 -9.49
N HIS A 157 -1.64 -15.94 -9.07
CA HIS A 157 -2.00 -14.73 -8.32
C HIS A 157 -2.74 -13.72 -9.20
N ASN A 158 -2.09 -13.20 -10.24
CA ASN A 158 -2.63 -12.09 -11.05
C ASN A 158 -3.27 -12.58 -12.34
N ASP A 159 -4.05 -13.65 -12.23
CA ASP A 159 -4.71 -14.31 -13.35
C ASP A 159 -6.04 -14.98 -12.92
N VAL A 160 -6.99 -15.05 -13.83
CA VAL A 160 -8.29 -15.75 -13.70
C VAL A 160 -8.52 -16.76 -14.84
N SER A 161 -7.63 -16.81 -15.84
CA SER A 161 -7.62 -17.83 -16.88
C SER A 161 -7.41 -19.24 -16.28
N PRO A 162 -7.77 -20.31 -16.99
CA PRO A 162 -7.45 -21.66 -16.54
C PRO A 162 -5.95 -21.95 -16.69
N GLY A 163 -5.40 -22.73 -15.76
CA GLY A 163 -4.00 -23.15 -15.74
C GLY A 163 -3.85 -24.55 -15.14
N GLU A 164 -2.61 -25.03 -15.02
CA GLU A 164 -2.36 -26.33 -14.42
C GLU A 164 -2.87 -26.37 -12.96
N GLY A 165 -3.80 -27.30 -12.68
CA GLY A 165 -4.35 -27.52 -11.35
C GLY A 165 -5.36 -26.49 -10.85
N THR A 166 -5.71 -25.46 -11.65
CA THR A 166 -6.75 -24.47 -11.28
C THR A 166 -8.11 -25.13 -11.09
N LEU A 167 -9.01 -24.45 -10.38
CA LEU A 167 -10.32 -25.02 -10.00
C LEU A 167 -11.27 -25.18 -11.19
N HIS A 168 -11.17 -24.31 -12.19
CA HIS A 168 -12.00 -24.31 -13.38
C HIS A 168 -11.14 -24.41 -14.65
N ASP A 169 -11.71 -25.03 -15.69
CA ASP A 169 -11.13 -25.25 -17.02
C ASP A 169 -11.39 -24.08 -17.99
N SER A 170 -12.06 -23.03 -17.51
CA SER A 170 -12.39 -21.80 -18.22
C SER A 170 -12.10 -20.59 -17.34
N PRO A 171 -12.05 -19.35 -17.90
CA PRO A 171 -11.82 -18.15 -17.11
C PRO A 171 -12.83 -18.01 -15.97
N HIS A 172 -12.34 -18.00 -14.74
CA HIS A 172 -13.16 -17.96 -13.54
C HIS A 172 -12.40 -17.29 -12.39
N PRO A 173 -13.03 -16.42 -11.58
CA PRO A 173 -12.28 -15.70 -10.55
C PRO A 173 -11.71 -16.59 -9.45
N TRP A 174 -12.30 -17.77 -9.21
CA TRP A 174 -11.77 -18.79 -8.30
C TRP A 174 -10.53 -19.54 -8.83
N ASN A 175 -10.12 -19.31 -10.08
CA ASN A 175 -8.78 -19.70 -10.53
C ASN A 175 -7.69 -18.80 -9.95
N SER A 176 -8.04 -17.60 -9.48
CA SER A 176 -7.06 -16.71 -8.84
C SER A 176 -6.78 -17.14 -7.40
N SER A 177 -5.50 -17.26 -7.08
CA SER A 177 -5.07 -17.55 -5.71
C SER A 177 -5.50 -16.45 -4.72
N TRP A 178 -5.78 -15.21 -5.18
CA TRP A 178 -6.28 -14.13 -4.32
C TRP A 178 -7.60 -14.48 -3.61
N LEU A 179 -8.52 -15.19 -4.28
CA LEU A 179 -9.76 -15.63 -3.63
C LEU A 179 -9.52 -16.75 -2.63
N LEU A 180 -8.62 -17.69 -2.94
CA LEU A 180 -8.25 -18.77 -2.02
C LEU A 180 -7.61 -18.23 -0.73
N TYR A 181 -6.71 -17.25 -0.86
CA TYR A 181 -6.11 -16.56 0.28
C TYR A 181 -7.15 -15.80 1.10
N SER A 182 -8.05 -15.09 0.41
CA SER A 182 -9.13 -14.36 1.06
C SER A 182 -10.11 -15.33 1.74
N ALA A 183 -10.33 -16.52 1.19
CA ALA A 183 -11.12 -17.58 1.81
C ALA A 183 -10.44 -18.09 3.10
N ALA A 184 -9.11 -18.25 3.11
CA ALA A 184 -8.36 -18.58 4.33
C ALA A 184 -8.46 -17.48 5.40
N VAL A 185 -8.44 -16.20 5.00
CA VAL A 185 -8.66 -15.06 5.91
C VAL A 185 -10.09 -15.10 6.48
N ARG A 186 -11.10 -15.29 5.63
CA ARG A 186 -12.51 -15.39 6.08
C ARG A 186 -12.76 -16.63 6.95
N ARG A 187 -11.99 -17.71 6.78
CA ARG A 187 -11.97 -18.85 7.71
C ARG A 187 -11.26 -18.56 9.02
N ALA A 188 -10.24 -17.71 9.04
CA ALA A 188 -9.64 -17.25 10.29
C ALA A 188 -10.64 -16.47 11.16
N ILE A 189 -11.54 -15.70 10.52
CA ILE A 189 -12.67 -15.06 11.22
C ILE A 189 -13.58 -16.14 11.84
N THR A 190 -13.96 -17.17 11.07
CA THR A 190 -14.76 -18.29 11.60
C THR A 190 -14.03 -19.06 12.70
N PHE A 191 -12.71 -19.20 12.61
CA PHE A 191 -11.89 -19.80 13.65
C PHE A 191 -12.01 -19.03 14.95
N LEU A 192 -11.84 -17.70 14.92
CA LEU A 192 -12.04 -16.83 16.08
C LEU A 192 -13.48 -16.94 16.64
N GLU A 193 -14.50 -17.03 15.77
CA GLU A 193 -15.90 -17.23 16.21
C GLU A 193 -16.12 -18.50 17.03
N GLN A 194 -15.28 -19.51 16.87
CA GLN A 194 -15.40 -20.80 17.56
C GLN A 194 -14.48 -20.93 18.79
N GLN A 195 -13.66 -19.91 19.10
CA GLN A 195 -12.78 -19.94 20.27
C GLN A 195 -13.49 -19.38 21.52
N PRO A 196 -13.43 -20.07 22.68
CA PRO A 196 -14.16 -19.66 23.88
C PRO A 196 -13.66 -18.34 24.50
N GLU A 197 -12.42 -17.94 24.22
CA GLU A 197 -11.82 -16.70 24.68
C GLU A 197 -12.15 -15.48 23.81
N ALA A 198 -12.67 -15.68 22.60
CA ALA A 198 -12.88 -14.61 21.61
C ALA A 198 -14.37 -14.21 21.48
N ASP A 199 -14.61 -12.92 21.30
CA ASP A 199 -15.86 -12.39 20.78
C ASP A 199 -15.85 -12.42 19.25
N GLY A 200 -16.38 -13.52 18.71
CA GLY A 200 -16.49 -13.75 17.27
C GLY A 200 -17.27 -12.69 16.49
N ALA A 201 -18.12 -11.91 17.15
CA ALA A 201 -18.89 -10.84 16.51
C ALA A 201 -18.11 -9.53 16.36
N ASN A 202 -16.91 -9.45 16.95
CA ASN A 202 -16.12 -8.23 17.07
C ASN A 202 -14.68 -8.45 16.58
N VAL A 203 -14.51 -8.57 15.26
CA VAL A 203 -13.23 -8.93 14.64
C VAL A 203 -12.64 -7.76 13.83
N GLY A 204 -11.35 -7.48 14.04
CA GLY A 204 -10.56 -6.60 13.20
C GLY A 204 -9.68 -7.34 12.19
N LEU A 205 -9.44 -6.71 11.03
CA LEU A 205 -8.51 -7.22 10.02
C LEU A 205 -7.33 -6.26 9.82
N THR A 206 -6.10 -6.79 9.80
CA THR A 206 -4.92 -6.00 9.45
C THR A 206 -3.95 -6.82 8.59
N GLY A 207 -3.31 -6.14 7.64
CA GLY A 207 -2.33 -6.80 6.79
C GLY A 207 -1.41 -5.82 6.08
N HIS A 208 -0.28 -6.35 5.62
CA HIS A 208 0.78 -5.57 4.98
C HIS A 208 1.04 -6.08 3.55
N SER A 209 1.20 -5.18 2.59
CA SER A 209 1.51 -5.52 1.20
C SER A 209 0.44 -6.45 0.57
N MET A 210 0.80 -7.66 0.12
CA MET A 210 -0.18 -8.67 -0.29
C MET A 210 -1.23 -8.94 0.81
N GLY A 211 -0.85 -8.95 2.08
CA GLY A 211 -1.79 -9.03 3.20
C GLY A 211 -2.67 -7.79 3.36
N GLY A 212 -2.18 -6.62 2.95
CA GLY A 212 -2.99 -5.39 2.87
C GLY A 212 -4.06 -5.49 1.78
N ARG A 213 -3.71 -6.08 0.63
CA ARG A 213 -4.69 -6.44 -0.41
C ARG A 213 -5.74 -7.40 0.12
N LEU A 214 -5.32 -8.50 0.77
CA LEU A 214 -6.23 -9.47 1.38
C LEU A 214 -7.13 -8.85 2.44
N THR A 215 -6.62 -7.87 3.21
CA THR A 215 -7.43 -7.11 4.16
C THR A 215 -8.57 -6.37 3.43
N VAL A 216 -8.30 -5.68 2.31
CA VAL A 216 -9.34 -5.02 1.51
C VAL A 216 -10.33 -6.02 0.91
N LEU A 217 -9.83 -7.15 0.36
CA LEU A 217 -10.69 -8.18 -0.24
C LEU A 217 -11.61 -8.86 0.79
N SER A 218 -11.16 -9.02 2.04
CA SER A 218 -11.91 -9.67 3.10
C SER A 218 -12.72 -8.72 4.00
N ALA A 219 -12.45 -7.41 3.98
CA ALA A 219 -13.15 -6.42 4.81
C ALA A 219 -14.63 -6.21 4.47
N ILE A 220 -15.11 -6.77 3.34
CA ILE A 220 -16.52 -6.80 2.98
C ILE A 220 -17.33 -7.85 3.79
N ASP A 221 -16.65 -8.71 4.55
CA ASP A 221 -17.29 -9.68 5.43
C ASP A 221 -18.00 -8.95 6.58
N PRO A 222 -19.32 -9.13 6.79
CA PRO A 222 -20.10 -8.35 7.77
C PRO A 222 -19.69 -8.58 9.23
N ARG A 223 -18.91 -9.63 9.51
CA ARG A 223 -18.33 -9.89 10.84
C ARG A 223 -17.17 -8.96 11.18
N VAL A 224 -16.54 -8.36 10.17
CA VAL A 224 -15.44 -7.42 10.37
C VAL A 224 -16.00 -6.10 10.89
N LYS A 225 -15.49 -5.65 12.04
CA LYS A 225 -15.91 -4.41 12.71
C LYS A 225 -14.90 -3.28 12.63
N ALA A 226 -13.66 -3.58 12.21
CA ALA A 226 -12.67 -2.59 11.85
C ALA A 226 -11.62 -3.20 10.90
N ALA A 227 -11.08 -2.41 9.97
CA ALA A 227 -10.00 -2.85 9.09
C ALA A 227 -8.85 -1.84 9.05
N SER A 228 -7.61 -2.35 8.94
CA SER A 228 -6.43 -1.53 8.70
C SER A 228 -5.46 -2.15 7.68
N PRO A 229 -5.79 -2.11 6.37
CA PRO A 229 -4.85 -2.51 5.32
C PRO A 229 -3.63 -1.59 5.29
N SER A 230 -2.51 -2.09 4.77
CA SER A 230 -1.33 -1.24 4.54
C SER A 230 -0.55 -1.59 3.30
N VAL A 231 -0.17 -0.55 2.54
CA VAL A 231 0.62 -0.60 1.28
C VAL A 231 0.19 -1.75 0.34
N GLY A 232 -1.10 -2.03 0.34
CA GLY A 232 -1.74 -3.12 -0.39
C GLY A 232 -3.22 -2.82 -0.59
N GLY A 233 -3.78 -3.26 -1.72
CA GLY A 233 -5.22 -3.16 -1.98
C GLY A 233 -5.69 -1.81 -2.49
N SER A 234 -4.82 -1.00 -3.10
CA SER A 234 -5.23 0.27 -3.73
C SER A 234 -6.32 0.11 -4.77
N GLY A 235 -6.25 -0.98 -5.55
CA GLY A 235 -6.98 -1.13 -6.81
C GLY A 235 -6.34 -0.31 -7.93
N TYR A 236 -6.96 -0.32 -9.10
CA TYR A 236 -6.57 0.49 -10.28
C TYR A 236 -5.15 0.22 -10.84
N LEU A 237 -4.53 -0.90 -10.47
CA LEU A 237 -3.14 -1.19 -10.84
C LEU A 237 -2.93 -1.43 -12.34
N TYR A 238 -4.01 -1.73 -13.07
CA TYR A 238 -4.03 -1.91 -14.52
C TYR A 238 -4.55 -0.67 -15.26
N ASP A 239 -4.78 0.43 -14.54
CA ASP A 239 -5.04 1.74 -15.11
C ASP A 239 -3.72 2.52 -15.17
N ASP A 240 -3.63 3.43 -16.12
CA ASP A 240 -2.52 4.39 -16.15
C ASP A 240 -2.64 5.39 -15.00
N LEU A 241 -1.49 5.76 -14.43
CA LEU A 241 -1.37 6.95 -13.59
C LEU A 241 -1.81 8.18 -14.39
N ALA A 242 -2.45 9.11 -13.69
CA ALA A 242 -2.94 10.35 -14.24
C ALA A 242 -1.84 11.13 -15.00
N GLY A 243 -2.05 11.34 -16.30
CA GLY A 243 -1.10 12.06 -17.15
C GLY A 243 0.21 11.33 -17.47
N VAL A 244 0.27 10.00 -17.27
CA VAL A 244 1.44 9.15 -17.55
C VAL A 244 1.04 7.90 -18.37
N PRO A 245 0.89 8.02 -19.70
CA PRO A 245 0.42 6.92 -20.55
C PRO A 245 1.32 5.66 -20.56
N GLY A 246 0.68 4.49 -20.44
CA GLY A 246 1.28 3.15 -20.36
C GLY A 246 2.09 2.87 -19.10
N SER A 247 1.78 3.57 -18.01
CA SER A 247 2.29 3.28 -16.67
C SER A 247 1.54 2.13 -15.97
N ALA A 248 0.40 1.70 -16.52
CA ALA A 248 -0.37 0.55 -16.05
C ALA A 248 0.49 -0.73 -15.94
N ARG A 249 0.19 -1.56 -14.94
CA ARG A 249 0.69 -2.94 -14.91
C ARG A 249 0.08 -3.72 -16.08
N ARG A 250 0.76 -4.81 -16.46
CA ARG A 250 0.29 -5.72 -17.52
C ARG A 250 -0.18 -7.03 -16.90
N MET A 251 -1.22 -7.61 -17.49
CA MET A 251 -1.80 -8.91 -17.16
C MET A 251 -1.84 -9.77 -18.43
N GLN A 252 -1.79 -11.10 -18.29
CA GLN A 252 -1.68 -12.03 -19.41
C GLN A 252 -2.98 -12.15 -20.22
N SER A 253 -4.15 -12.24 -19.57
CA SER A 253 -5.47 -12.39 -20.20
C SER A 253 -6.62 -12.05 -19.23
N ASP A 254 -7.86 -11.98 -19.73
CA ASP A 254 -9.11 -11.86 -18.95
C ASP A 254 -9.21 -10.68 -17.96
N LEU A 255 -8.53 -9.57 -18.29
CA LEU A 255 -8.46 -8.38 -17.44
C LEU A 255 -9.84 -7.82 -17.07
N GLU A 256 -10.83 -7.89 -17.96
CA GLU A 256 -12.19 -7.42 -17.66
C GLU A 256 -12.83 -8.23 -16.53
N LEU A 257 -12.74 -9.56 -16.58
CA LEU A 257 -13.25 -10.44 -15.54
C LEU A 257 -12.48 -10.23 -14.23
N TYR A 258 -11.15 -10.14 -14.30
CA TYR A 258 -10.31 -9.85 -13.14
C TYR A 258 -10.72 -8.53 -12.48
N ASN A 259 -10.86 -7.46 -13.25
CA ASN A 259 -11.24 -6.16 -12.72
C ASN A 259 -12.61 -6.22 -12.05
N ALA A 260 -13.58 -6.88 -12.68
CA ALA A 260 -14.95 -6.97 -12.15
C ALA A 260 -15.07 -7.78 -10.84
N THR A 261 -14.11 -8.65 -10.52
CA THR A 261 -14.23 -9.64 -9.43
C THR A 261 -13.12 -9.60 -8.38
N LEU A 262 -11.93 -9.09 -8.72
CA LEU A 262 -10.70 -9.19 -7.91
C LEU A 262 -9.92 -7.88 -7.74
N ASP A 263 -10.11 -6.91 -8.63
CA ASP A 263 -9.51 -5.58 -8.44
C ASP A 263 -10.20 -4.88 -7.26
N CYS A 264 -9.40 -4.42 -6.29
CA CYS A 264 -9.87 -3.74 -5.10
C CYS A 264 -10.71 -2.50 -5.39
N ARG A 265 -10.65 -1.92 -6.61
CA ARG A 265 -11.54 -0.84 -7.06
C ARG A 265 -13.03 -1.15 -6.81
N ASN A 266 -13.41 -2.43 -6.91
CA ASN A 266 -14.79 -2.89 -6.73
C ASN A 266 -15.09 -3.41 -5.32
N TYR A 267 -14.09 -3.46 -4.44
CA TYR A 267 -14.26 -3.84 -3.03
C TYR A 267 -14.45 -2.62 -2.13
N TRP A 268 -13.73 -1.53 -2.39
CA TRP A 268 -13.86 -0.27 -1.65
C TRP A 268 -15.31 0.17 -1.38
N PRO A 269 -16.23 0.24 -2.38
CA PRO A 269 -17.61 0.65 -2.15
C PRO A 269 -18.45 -0.34 -1.35
N LEU A 270 -17.95 -1.56 -1.10
CA LEU A 270 -18.66 -2.62 -0.39
C LEU A 270 -18.23 -2.76 1.08
N ILE A 271 -17.15 -2.10 1.49
CA ILE A 271 -16.62 -2.19 2.86
C ILE A 271 -17.48 -1.35 3.81
N GLN A 272 -18.23 -2.03 4.69
CA GLN A 272 -19.14 -1.37 5.63
C GLN A 272 -18.49 -1.02 6.98
N CYS A 273 -17.37 -1.66 7.33
CA CYS A 273 -16.68 -1.39 8.59
C CYS A 273 -15.82 -0.10 8.52
N PRO A 274 -15.58 0.57 9.65
CA PRO A 274 -14.55 1.59 9.75
C PRO A 274 -13.20 1.07 9.26
N LEU A 275 -12.61 1.78 8.29
CA LEU A 275 -11.31 1.44 7.70
C LEU A 275 -10.29 2.56 7.87
N MET A 276 -9.09 2.19 8.34
CA MET A 276 -7.90 3.05 8.35
C MET A 276 -6.78 2.51 7.47
N PHE A 277 -6.37 3.24 6.43
CA PHE A 277 -5.26 2.83 5.57
C PHE A 277 -3.92 3.36 6.06
N LEU A 278 -2.92 2.47 6.28
CA LEU A 278 -1.53 2.90 6.44
C LEU A 278 -0.80 2.86 5.09
N GLY A 279 -0.29 4.01 4.66
CA GLY A 279 0.37 4.16 3.37
C GLY A 279 1.77 4.73 3.48
N ALA A 280 2.54 4.58 2.41
CA ALA A 280 3.80 5.28 2.21
C ALA A 280 3.66 6.08 0.90
N THR A 281 4.07 7.34 0.88
CA THR A 281 3.73 8.21 -0.25
C THR A 281 4.40 7.80 -1.57
N ASN A 282 5.51 7.08 -1.49
CA ASN A 282 6.27 6.58 -2.65
C ASN A 282 6.16 5.06 -2.82
N ASP A 283 5.09 4.45 -2.28
CA ASP A 283 4.92 3.00 -2.32
C ASP A 283 4.82 2.45 -3.75
N PHE A 284 5.68 1.47 -4.07
CA PHE A 284 5.69 0.84 -5.40
C PHE A 284 4.47 -0.07 -5.64
N ASN A 285 3.91 -0.64 -4.56
CA ASN A 285 2.90 -1.67 -4.65
C ASN A 285 1.47 -1.11 -4.69
N SER A 286 1.21 -0.05 -3.93
CA SER A 286 -0.06 0.67 -3.78
C SER A 286 0.18 2.17 -3.93
N PRO A 287 0.29 2.67 -5.18
CA PRO A 287 0.44 4.09 -5.45
C PRO A 287 -0.59 4.93 -4.70
N MET A 288 -0.13 6.01 -4.08
CA MET A 288 -0.93 6.86 -3.18
C MET A 288 -2.24 7.33 -3.83
N GLU A 289 -2.20 7.75 -5.10
CA GLU A 289 -3.36 8.26 -5.84
C GLU A 289 -4.43 7.20 -6.02
N PHE A 290 -4.04 5.94 -6.24
CA PHE A 290 -4.99 4.84 -6.36
C PHE A 290 -5.64 4.52 -5.02
N VAL A 291 -4.85 4.55 -3.93
CA VAL A 291 -5.40 4.42 -2.56
C VAL A 291 -6.39 5.54 -2.28
N VAL A 292 -6.02 6.80 -2.50
CA VAL A 292 -6.89 7.96 -2.27
C VAL A 292 -8.16 7.88 -3.13
N ARG A 293 -8.06 7.41 -4.38
CA ARG A 293 -9.22 7.18 -5.26
C ARG A 293 -10.16 6.12 -4.68
N GLY A 294 -9.65 4.96 -4.31
CA GLY A 294 -10.46 3.88 -3.72
C GLY A 294 -11.06 4.28 -2.37
N PHE A 295 -10.28 4.96 -1.53
CA PHE A 295 -10.70 5.41 -0.22
C PHE A 295 -11.91 6.37 -0.26
N ARG A 296 -11.99 7.24 -1.28
CA ARG A 296 -13.14 8.13 -1.52
C ARG A 296 -14.43 7.39 -1.88
N LEU A 297 -14.36 6.09 -2.20
CA LEU A 297 -15.52 5.25 -2.49
C LEU A 297 -16.05 4.53 -1.25
N LEU A 298 -15.39 4.65 -0.09
CA LEU A 298 -15.90 4.05 1.15
C LEU A 298 -17.30 4.62 1.47
N PRO A 299 -18.28 3.77 1.81
CA PRO A 299 -19.63 4.22 2.14
C PRO A 299 -19.69 4.97 3.48
N GLN A 300 -18.82 4.60 4.42
CA GLN A 300 -18.72 5.26 5.72
C GLN A 300 -17.77 6.46 5.64
N GLN A 301 -18.24 7.64 6.05
CA GLN A 301 -17.42 8.87 6.04
C GLN A 301 -16.42 8.97 7.20
N SER A 302 -16.36 7.97 8.08
CA SER A 302 -15.51 7.98 9.27
C SER A 302 -14.13 7.37 9.07
N GLY A 303 -13.71 7.02 7.85
CA GLY A 303 -12.40 6.41 7.60
C GLY A 303 -11.23 7.37 7.88
N ALA A 304 -10.03 6.81 8.08
CA ALA A 304 -8.79 7.55 8.19
C ALA A 304 -7.68 7.05 7.23
N MET A 305 -6.75 7.93 6.88
CA MET A 305 -5.49 7.55 6.22
C MET A 305 -4.31 8.04 7.05
N SER A 306 -3.20 7.33 6.97
CA SER A 306 -1.96 7.72 7.61
C SER A 306 -0.81 7.36 6.68
N PHE A 307 -0.37 8.36 5.90
CA PHE A 307 0.73 8.25 4.95
C PHE A 307 2.04 8.68 5.59
N THR A 308 3.09 7.89 5.38
CA THR A 308 4.46 8.25 5.74
C THR A 308 5.15 8.89 4.52
N PRO A 309 5.47 10.20 4.58
CA PRO A 309 6.10 10.92 3.49
C PRO A 309 7.47 10.34 3.15
N HIS A 310 7.85 10.38 1.87
CA HIS A 310 9.15 9.92 1.32
C HIS A 310 9.45 8.42 1.44
N MET A 311 8.69 7.69 2.24
CA MET A 311 8.90 6.26 2.43
C MET A 311 8.33 5.42 1.28
N ASN A 312 8.94 4.25 1.11
CA ASN A 312 8.47 3.20 0.23
C ASN A 312 8.27 1.91 1.05
N HIS A 313 7.04 1.40 1.06
CA HIS A 313 6.67 0.13 1.69
C HIS A 313 6.91 0.01 3.21
N ARG A 314 7.01 1.13 3.92
CA ARG A 314 7.34 1.20 5.36
C ARG A 314 6.64 2.38 6.04
N PHE A 315 6.62 2.35 7.37
CA PHE A 315 5.98 3.36 8.22
C PHE A 315 6.91 3.78 9.37
N THR A 316 6.63 4.93 9.98
CA THR A 316 7.19 5.31 11.28
C THR A 316 6.32 4.80 12.44
N ALA A 317 6.85 4.90 13.66
CA ALA A 317 6.18 4.41 14.88
C ALA A 317 4.82 5.07 15.11
N ASP A 318 4.70 6.37 14.90
CA ASP A 318 3.46 7.15 15.05
C ASP A 318 2.41 6.79 13.98
N ASN A 319 2.81 6.50 12.74
CA ASN A 319 1.89 5.97 11.73
C ASN A 319 1.39 4.56 12.14
N TYR A 320 2.26 3.69 12.66
CA TYR A 320 1.84 2.35 13.12
C TYR A 320 0.95 2.43 14.38
N ALA A 321 1.28 3.31 15.33
CA ALA A 321 0.50 3.54 16.54
C ALA A 321 -0.94 3.94 16.22
N ALA A 322 -1.15 4.71 15.14
CA ALA A 322 -2.48 5.08 14.68
C ALA A 322 -3.36 3.85 14.36
N ARG A 323 -2.80 2.78 13.75
CA ARG A 323 -3.54 1.50 13.58
C ARG A 323 -3.94 0.86 14.90
N VAL A 324 -3.05 0.87 15.89
CA VAL A 324 -3.33 0.26 17.20
C VAL A 324 -4.48 1.00 17.88
N ARG A 325 -4.43 2.34 17.84
CA ARG A 325 -5.50 3.21 18.34
C ARG A 325 -6.81 3.08 17.55
N TRP A 326 -6.73 2.81 16.25
CA TRP A 326 -7.91 2.50 15.42
C TRP A 326 -8.68 1.29 15.95
N PHE A 327 -7.98 0.19 16.23
CA PHE A 327 -8.62 -1.00 16.79
C PHE A 327 -9.11 -0.79 18.23
N GLN A 328 -8.36 -0.06 19.06
CA GLN A 328 -8.84 0.29 20.41
C GLN A 328 -10.14 1.13 20.37
N THR A 329 -10.28 2.00 19.38
CA THR A 329 -11.50 2.81 19.18
C THR A 329 -12.68 1.93 18.78
N HIS A 330 -12.51 1.14 17.72
CA HIS A 330 -13.63 0.48 17.05
C HIS A 330 -13.97 -0.92 17.58
N LEU A 331 -13.02 -1.60 18.21
CA LEU A 331 -13.23 -2.94 18.77
C LEU A 331 -13.36 -2.93 20.29
N LYS A 332 -12.71 -1.99 20.99
CA LYS A 332 -12.72 -1.93 22.47
C LYS A 332 -13.52 -0.76 23.03
N GLY A 333 -13.70 0.32 22.26
CA GLY A 333 -14.30 1.56 22.76
C GLY A 333 -13.44 2.31 23.79
N GLU A 334 -12.13 2.00 23.86
CA GLU A 334 -11.21 2.52 24.89
C GLU A 334 -10.45 3.77 24.45
N PHE A 335 -10.60 4.18 23.18
CA PHE A 335 -9.88 5.32 22.62
C PHE A 335 -10.82 6.20 21.79
N VAL A 336 -10.55 7.50 21.77
CA VAL A 336 -11.25 8.47 20.91
C VAL A 336 -10.30 8.85 19.77
N PHE A 337 -10.52 8.30 18.58
CA PHE A 337 -9.66 8.55 17.41
C PHE A 337 -9.89 9.95 16.83
N PRO A 338 -8.83 10.74 16.54
CA PRO A 338 -8.97 12.02 15.84
C PRO A 338 -9.56 11.86 14.45
N LYS A 339 -10.54 12.69 14.11
CA LYS A 339 -11.10 12.74 12.76
C LYS A 339 -10.04 13.20 11.75
N THR A 340 -10.22 12.79 10.50
CA THR A 340 -9.43 13.28 9.37
C THR A 340 -9.53 14.81 9.31
N ALA A 341 -8.39 15.49 9.34
CA ALA A 341 -8.34 16.94 9.27
C ALA A 341 -8.86 17.43 7.91
N ARG A 342 -9.78 18.41 7.94
CA ARG A 342 -10.22 19.10 6.73
C ARG A 342 -9.03 19.84 6.12
N ALA A 343 -8.92 19.81 4.80
CA ALA A 343 -7.93 20.61 4.09
C ALA A 343 -8.56 21.32 2.89
N GLN A 344 -8.09 22.51 2.56
CA GLN A 344 -8.52 23.28 1.39
C GLN A 344 -7.28 23.77 0.64
N LEU A 345 -7.23 23.49 -0.66
CA LEU A 345 -6.20 24.04 -1.55
C LEU A 345 -6.76 25.30 -2.21
N GLU A 346 -6.26 26.44 -1.77
CA GLU A 346 -6.64 27.78 -2.22
C GLU A 346 -5.77 28.18 -3.42
N LEU A 347 -6.40 28.40 -4.58
CA LEU A 347 -5.71 28.83 -5.81
C LEU A 347 -5.89 30.32 -6.13
N LYS A 348 -6.91 30.96 -5.55
CA LYS A 348 -7.14 32.41 -5.73
C LYS A 348 -6.59 33.13 -4.51
N THR A 349 -5.35 33.56 -4.59
CA THR A 349 -4.62 34.22 -3.50
C THR A 349 -4.05 35.55 -3.96
N ASP A 350 -3.89 36.50 -3.04
CA ASP A 350 -3.42 37.85 -3.37
C ASP A 350 -2.00 37.87 -3.97
N ASP A 351 -1.14 36.96 -3.52
CA ASP A 351 0.24 36.80 -4.01
C ASP A 351 0.33 35.86 -5.23
N ARG A 352 -0.80 35.34 -5.71
CA ARG A 352 -0.87 34.37 -6.83
C ARG A 352 -0.02 33.11 -6.60
N THR A 353 0.20 32.74 -5.33
CA THR A 353 0.84 31.49 -4.90
C THR A 353 -0.20 30.58 -4.23
N PRO A 354 -0.32 29.29 -4.60
CA PRO A 354 -1.25 28.38 -3.93
C PRO A 354 -1.01 28.28 -2.42
N ARG A 355 -2.07 28.09 -1.65
CA ARG A 355 -2.00 27.85 -0.20
C ARG A 355 -2.80 26.61 0.19
N LEU A 356 -2.23 25.78 1.06
CA LEU A 356 -3.00 24.73 1.72
C LEU A 356 -3.39 25.22 3.12
N ARG A 357 -4.69 25.23 3.39
CA ARG A 357 -5.26 25.50 4.70
C ARG A 357 -5.76 24.19 5.31
N VAL A 358 -5.44 23.95 6.58
CA VAL A 358 -5.70 22.68 7.27
C VAL A 358 -6.31 22.95 8.64
N TRP A 359 -7.36 22.21 9.00
CA TRP A 359 -8.02 22.26 10.30
C TRP A 359 -7.87 20.92 11.02
N PRO A 360 -6.88 20.79 11.93
CA PRO A 360 -6.76 19.64 12.82
C PRO A 360 -8.02 19.40 13.64
N ASP A 361 -8.31 18.12 13.94
CA ASP A 361 -9.41 17.79 14.84
C ASP A 361 -9.00 18.06 16.30
N ARG A 362 -9.59 19.10 16.87
CA ARG A 362 -9.39 19.50 18.28
C ARG A 362 -10.55 19.04 19.18
N SER A 363 -11.48 18.22 18.67
CA SER A 363 -12.61 17.71 19.46
C SER A 363 -12.25 16.52 20.35
N THR A 364 -11.05 15.95 20.19
CA THR A 364 -10.52 14.86 21.03
C THR A 364 -9.70 15.40 22.21
N PRO A 365 -9.45 14.60 23.26
CA PRO A 365 -8.57 15.01 24.36
C PRO A 365 -7.07 15.06 23.98
N HIS A 366 -6.71 14.65 22.76
CA HIS A 366 -5.31 14.55 22.35
C HIS A 366 -4.75 15.89 21.91
N ARG A 367 -3.51 16.19 22.31
CA ARG A 367 -2.86 17.47 21.97
C ARG A 367 -2.33 17.39 20.54
N VAL A 368 -2.65 18.36 19.69
CA VAL A 368 -1.98 18.54 18.40
C VAL A 368 -0.50 18.87 18.67
N GLN A 369 0.38 17.91 18.40
CA GLN A 369 1.83 18.03 18.60
C GLN A 369 2.49 18.75 17.43
N SER A 370 2.09 18.44 16.20
CA SER A 370 2.59 19.09 15.00
C SER A 370 1.59 19.01 13.84
N VAL A 371 1.71 19.98 12.95
CA VAL A 371 1.06 19.97 11.63
C VAL A 371 2.15 20.24 10.60
N VAL A 372 2.38 19.29 9.71
CA VAL A 372 3.35 19.43 8.62
C VAL A 372 2.62 19.35 7.30
N VAL A 373 2.68 20.41 6.51
CA VAL A 373 2.11 20.45 5.16
C VAL A 373 3.15 19.95 4.16
N TYR A 374 2.74 19.00 3.32
CA TYR A 374 3.54 18.43 2.24
C TYR A 374 2.92 18.76 0.89
N TYR A 375 3.74 19.15 -0.08
CA TYR A 375 3.30 19.38 -1.45
C TYR A 375 4.34 18.95 -2.49
N GLY A 376 3.89 18.54 -3.67
CA GLY A 376 4.75 18.08 -4.77
C GLY A 376 3.96 18.00 -6.08
N TYR A 377 4.64 17.74 -7.19
CA TYR A 377 4.03 17.84 -8.53
C TYR A 377 4.38 16.68 -9.48
N ASP A 378 5.34 15.81 -9.14
CA ASP A 378 5.71 14.70 -10.03
C ASP A 378 4.51 13.78 -10.25
N ARG A 379 4.16 13.46 -11.50
CA ARG A 379 2.96 12.69 -11.81
C ARG A 379 3.05 11.24 -11.35
N ASP A 380 4.25 10.69 -11.22
CA ASP A 380 4.45 9.35 -10.66
C ASP A 380 4.74 9.44 -9.15
N PRO A 381 3.79 9.04 -8.28
CA PRO A 381 3.98 9.12 -6.84
C PRO A 381 5.20 8.34 -6.37
N ARG A 382 5.65 7.30 -7.08
CA ARG A 382 6.77 6.45 -6.65
C ARG A 382 8.11 7.16 -6.70
N ALA A 383 8.20 8.28 -7.40
CA ALA A 383 9.39 9.12 -7.48
C ALA A 383 9.15 10.57 -7.03
N ARG A 384 7.93 10.90 -6.56
CA ARG A 384 7.59 12.27 -6.15
C ARG A 384 8.30 12.63 -4.85
N PHE A 385 9.05 13.72 -4.88
CA PHE A 385 9.46 14.40 -3.66
C PHE A 385 8.32 15.27 -3.11
N TRP A 386 8.10 15.19 -1.80
CA TRP A 386 7.14 15.99 -1.06
C TRP A 386 7.84 17.09 -0.27
N ARG A 387 7.79 18.32 -0.75
CA ARG A 387 8.37 19.46 -0.02
C ARG A 387 7.55 19.70 1.24
N ALA A 388 8.22 19.75 2.39
CA ALA A 388 7.62 20.31 3.60
C ALA A 388 7.51 21.83 3.45
N ALA A 389 6.32 22.38 3.69
CA ALA A 389 6.08 23.81 3.66
C ALA A 389 6.20 24.42 5.06
N HIS A 390 6.61 25.68 5.15
CA HIS A 390 6.49 26.45 6.38
C HIS A 390 5.01 26.68 6.69
N VAL A 391 4.61 26.33 7.91
CA VAL A 391 3.22 26.38 8.36
C VAL A 391 3.05 27.51 9.37
N GLU A 392 2.05 28.35 9.14
CA GLU A 392 1.69 29.45 10.03
C GLU A 392 0.30 29.20 10.63
N PRO A 393 0.11 29.37 11.95
CA PRO A 393 -1.22 29.30 12.55
C PRO A 393 -2.04 30.53 12.14
N GLU A 394 -3.30 30.31 11.75
CA GLU A 394 -4.24 31.38 11.40
C GLU A 394 -5.62 31.04 11.99
N GLY A 395 -5.93 31.63 13.15
CA GLY A 395 -7.14 31.30 13.90
C GLY A 395 -7.13 29.85 14.38
N ASP A 396 -8.12 29.07 13.98
CA ASP A 396 -8.22 27.62 14.26
C ASP A 396 -7.52 26.73 13.21
N ALA A 397 -6.99 27.35 12.14
CA ALA A 397 -6.36 26.69 11.01
C ALA A 397 -4.84 26.80 11.03
N PHE A 398 -4.22 26.00 10.18
CA PHE A 398 -2.81 26.09 9.80
C PHE A 398 -2.73 26.33 8.30
N VAL A 399 -1.95 27.32 7.87
CA VAL A 399 -1.82 27.73 6.48
C VAL A 399 -0.38 27.60 6.03
N ALA A 400 -0.18 27.06 4.83
CA ALA A 400 1.13 26.94 4.25
C ALA A 400 1.12 27.33 2.77
N ARG A 401 2.14 28.08 2.34
CA ARG A 401 2.34 28.43 0.93
C ARG A 401 2.92 27.23 0.18
N CYS A 402 2.39 26.95 -1.01
CA CYS A 402 2.81 25.84 -1.88
C CYS A 402 3.27 26.38 -3.25
N PRO A 403 4.44 27.06 -3.32
CA PRO A 403 4.93 27.65 -4.56
C PRO A 403 5.21 26.59 -5.63
N VAL A 404 4.73 26.85 -6.84
CA VAL A 404 4.89 25.96 -8.00
C VAL A 404 6.07 26.40 -8.86
N MET A 405 6.83 25.43 -9.38
CA MET A 405 7.96 25.69 -10.28
C MET A 405 7.51 25.99 -11.71
N GLU A 406 6.39 25.41 -12.12
CA GLU A 406 5.80 25.54 -13.45
C GLU A 406 4.29 25.30 -13.36
N LEU A 407 3.52 25.89 -14.28
CA LEU A 407 2.05 25.75 -14.31
C LEU A 407 1.58 24.54 -15.14
N GLY A 408 2.50 23.87 -15.84
CA GLY A 408 2.23 22.70 -16.69
C GLY A 408 2.18 21.37 -15.95
N GLU A 409 2.48 21.36 -14.65
CA GLU A 409 2.45 20.17 -13.80
C GLU A 409 1.33 20.28 -12.75
N PRO A 410 0.71 19.14 -12.34
CA PRO A 410 -0.26 19.15 -11.27
C PRO A 410 0.39 19.51 -9.93
N LEU A 411 -0.37 20.11 -9.02
CA LEU A 411 0.03 20.31 -7.63
C LEU A 411 -0.74 19.33 -6.75
N PHE A 412 -0.04 18.52 -5.97
CA PHE A 412 -0.61 17.66 -4.93
C PHE A 412 -0.21 18.20 -3.57
N ALA A 413 -1.14 18.19 -2.62
CA ALA A 413 -0.89 18.70 -1.28
C ALA A 413 -1.72 17.97 -0.22
N PHE A 414 -1.13 17.72 0.94
CA PHE A 414 -1.79 17.19 2.13
C PHE A 414 -1.03 17.67 3.37
N ALA A 415 -1.57 17.39 4.56
CA ALA A 415 -0.85 17.56 5.80
C ALA A 415 -0.87 16.28 6.63
N ASN A 416 0.21 16.03 7.36
CA ASN A 416 0.20 15.10 8.48
C ASN A 416 -0.03 15.90 9.76
N VAL A 417 -1.03 15.48 10.53
CA VAL A 417 -1.31 16.00 11.86
C VAL A 417 -0.92 14.92 12.86
N THR A 418 0.07 15.23 13.68
CA THR A 418 0.54 14.33 14.74
C THR A 418 -0.06 14.77 16.06
N TYR A 419 -0.68 13.83 16.76
CA TYR A 419 -1.28 14.04 18.07
C TYR A 419 -0.45 13.32 19.13
N ASP A 420 -0.19 14.00 20.24
CA ASP A 420 0.29 13.35 21.46
C ASP A 420 -0.91 12.88 22.29
N THR A 421 -1.00 11.57 22.48
CA THR A 421 -2.07 10.93 23.24
C THR A 421 -1.83 10.94 24.75
N GLY A 422 -0.64 11.36 25.20
CA GLY A 422 -0.25 11.33 26.61
C GLY A 422 0.00 9.92 27.17
N GLN A 423 -0.21 8.87 26.37
CA GLN A 423 0.00 7.48 26.77
C GLN A 423 0.92 6.77 25.77
N THR A 424 2.11 6.40 26.23
CA THR A 424 3.07 5.60 25.45
C THR A 424 2.51 4.22 25.16
N LEU A 425 2.40 3.89 23.88
CA LEU A 425 2.04 2.57 23.38
C LEU A 425 3.29 1.70 23.16
N PRO A 426 3.34 0.47 23.68
CA PRO A 426 4.27 -0.52 23.17
C PRO A 426 3.87 -0.89 21.73
N LEU A 427 4.87 -1.01 20.85
CA LEU A 427 4.68 -1.34 19.44
C LEU A 427 5.36 -2.68 19.12
N PRO A 428 5.01 -3.35 18.00
CA PRO A 428 5.64 -4.61 17.66
C PRO A 428 7.12 -4.39 17.32
N ARG A 429 7.89 -5.48 17.35
CA ARG A 429 9.32 -5.48 17.06
C ARG A 429 9.64 -4.69 15.78
N GLY A 430 10.62 -3.79 15.89
CA GLY A 430 11.06 -2.90 14.81
C GLY A 430 10.50 -1.48 14.89
N TYR A 431 9.62 -1.20 15.85
CA TYR A 431 9.13 0.15 16.16
C TYR A 431 9.43 0.50 17.61
N GLU A 432 9.87 1.73 17.84
CA GLU A 432 10.04 2.27 19.18
C GLU A 432 8.67 2.61 19.82
N PRO A 433 8.49 2.37 21.12
CA PRO A 433 7.29 2.82 21.83
C PRO A 433 7.05 4.32 21.67
N THR A 434 5.79 4.73 21.54
CA THR A 434 5.45 6.14 21.30
C THR A 434 4.09 6.52 21.87
N SER A 435 3.95 7.76 22.35
CA SER A 435 2.65 8.35 22.68
C SER A 435 2.00 9.07 21.48
N LEU A 436 2.74 9.18 20.37
CA LEU A 436 2.30 9.90 19.19
C LEU A 436 1.50 9.02 18.25
N LEU A 437 0.51 9.60 17.58
CA LEU A 437 -0.13 9.03 16.41
C LEU A 437 -0.24 10.08 15.31
N THR A 438 -0.14 9.66 14.05
CA THR A 438 -0.27 10.57 12.91
C THR A 438 -1.45 10.20 12.03
N VAL A 439 -2.25 11.21 11.67
CA VAL A 439 -3.36 11.11 10.72
C VAL A 439 -3.10 12.08 9.57
N THR A 440 -3.26 11.60 8.34
CA THR A 440 -3.16 12.42 7.12
C THR A 440 -4.49 13.15 6.90
N SER A 441 -4.41 14.45 6.61
CA SER A 441 -5.55 15.27 6.23
C SER A 441 -6.19 14.79 4.93
N GLU A 442 -7.30 15.41 4.54
CA GLU A 442 -7.79 15.31 3.17
C GLU A 442 -6.67 15.63 2.17
N CYS A 443 -6.45 14.74 1.21
CA CYS A 443 -5.48 14.94 0.13
C CYS A 443 -6.12 15.80 -0.98
N ARG A 444 -5.46 16.91 -1.32
CA ARG A 444 -5.91 17.88 -2.32
C ARG A 444 -4.99 17.85 -3.53
N GLN A 445 -5.56 18.20 -4.68
CA GLN A 445 -4.81 18.35 -5.91
C GLN A 445 -5.37 19.51 -6.74
N ALA A 446 -4.52 20.11 -7.57
CA ALA A 446 -4.89 21.04 -8.63
C ALA A 446 -4.20 20.63 -9.94
N LEU A 447 -4.97 20.49 -11.00
CA LEU A 447 -4.47 20.14 -12.33
C LEU A 447 -3.93 21.38 -13.06
N PRO A 448 -3.05 21.22 -14.07
CA PRO A 448 -2.48 22.35 -14.82
C PRO A 448 -3.50 23.38 -15.31
N GLN A 449 -4.67 22.93 -15.78
CA GLN A 449 -5.74 23.83 -16.26
C GLN A 449 -6.35 24.66 -15.13
N GLN A 450 -6.48 24.09 -13.93
CA GLN A 450 -6.98 24.80 -12.76
C GLN A 450 -5.98 25.83 -12.26
N LEU A 451 -4.68 25.50 -12.31
CA LEU A 451 -3.60 26.44 -11.98
C LEU A 451 -3.58 27.63 -12.96
N ALA A 452 -3.72 27.36 -14.26
CA ALA A 452 -3.80 28.39 -15.29
C ALA A 452 -5.06 29.26 -15.16
N ALA A 453 -6.23 28.66 -14.94
CA ALA A 453 -7.49 29.39 -14.76
C ALA A 453 -7.51 30.28 -13.51
N ALA A 454 -6.73 29.93 -12.48
CA ALA A 454 -6.56 30.74 -11.29
C ALA A 454 -5.56 31.90 -11.45
N ASN A 455 -4.93 32.06 -12.62
CA ASN A 455 -3.94 33.10 -12.93
C ASN A 455 -2.75 33.13 -11.93
N LEU A 456 -2.29 31.94 -11.55
CA LEU A 456 -1.16 31.77 -10.63
C LEU A 456 0.19 32.17 -11.26
N THR A 457 1.18 32.43 -10.41
CA THR A 457 2.57 32.65 -10.84
C THR A 457 3.45 31.46 -10.48
N ALA A 458 4.32 31.04 -11.40
CA ALA A 458 5.40 30.11 -11.11
C ALA A 458 6.48 30.82 -10.27
N SER A 459 6.30 30.81 -8.95
CA SER A 459 7.12 31.54 -7.97
C SER A 459 8.11 30.65 -7.22
N GLY A 460 8.24 29.37 -7.62
CA GLY A 460 9.20 28.45 -7.01
C GLY A 460 10.64 28.74 -7.44
N GLU A 461 11.58 28.64 -6.50
CA GLU A 461 13.00 28.90 -6.73
C GLU A 461 13.83 27.62 -6.83
N ARG A 462 14.86 27.64 -7.68
CA ARG A 462 15.86 26.58 -7.75
C ARG A 462 16.83 26.73 -6.57
N GLN A 463 17.17 25.62 -5.94
CA GLN A 463 17.99 25.51 -4.75
C GLN A 463 19.24 24.71 -5.06
N ARG A 464 20.39 25.23 -4.61
CA ARG A 464 21.66 24.49 -4.62
C ARG A 464 21.79 23.61 -3.38
N LEU A 465 21.28 24.07 -2.25
CA LEU A 465 21.22 23.28 -1.02
C LEU A 465 20.18 22.17 -1.18
N ILE A 466 20.60 20.92 -1.04
CA ILE A 466 19.72 19.75 -1.03
C ILE A 466 19.24 19.51 0.39
N ASP A 467 20.16 19.46 1.35
CA ASP A 467 19.83 19.27 2.76
C ASP A 467 20.91 19.85 3.68
N ASP A 468 20.49 20.38 4.82
CA ASP A 468 21.36 20.83 5.93
C ASP A 468 21.05 20.10 7.25
N PHE A 469 20.11 19.14 7.20
CA PHE A 469 19.72 18.27 8.30
C PHE A 469 19.23 19.00 9.56
N ARG A 470 18.88 20.30 9.49
CA ARG A 470 18.30 21.03 10.63
C ARG A 470 16.95 20.47 11.07
N ASP A 471 16.19 19.94 10.11
CA ASP A 471 14.92 19.23 10.34
C ASP A 471 15.12 17.70 10.50
N GLY A 472 16.36 17.27 10.80
CA GLY A 472 16.75 15.88 10.83
C GLY A 472 16.59 15.21 9.46
N TRP A 473 16.15 13.94 9.47
CA TRP A 473 15.99 13.12 8.27
C TRP A 473 14.58 13.20 7.66
N ARG A 474 13.81 14.26 7.93
CA ARG A 474 12.40 14.40 7.51
C ARG A 474 12.17 14.09 6.03
N ASP A 475 13.09 14.52 5.18
CA ASP A 475 12.95 14.46 3.72
C ASP A 475 13.62 13.22 3.09
N TRP A 476 13.91 12.20 3.91
CA TRP A 476 14.64 10.99 3.55
C TRP A 476 13.93 9.72 4.01
N SER A 477 14.06 8.65 3.22
CA SER A 477 13.69 7.30 3.61
C SER A 477 14.91 6.59 4.20
N LEU A 478 14.82 6.23 5.47
CA LEU A 478 15.90 5.53 6.18
C LEU A 478 15.62 4.04 6.29
N VAL A 479 16.62 3.24 5.91
CA VAL A 479 16.61 1.78 6.10
C VAL A 479 17.81 1.40 6.96
N SER A 480 17.55 0.59 7.99
CA SER A 480 18.59 0.08 8.91
C SER A 480 19.42 1.22 9.52
N ALA A 481 18.77 2.31 9.93
CA ALA A 481 19.42 3.57 10.32
C ALA A 481 20.38 3.47 11.49
N THR A 482 20.31 2.40 12.28
CA THR A 482 21.18 2.13 13.42
C THR A 482 22.21 1.03 13.14
N ASN A 483 22.18 0.40 11.96
CA ASN A 483 23.09 -0.69 11.61
C ASN A 483 24.29 -0.13 10.82
N PRO A 484 25.51 -0.13 11.40
CA PRO A 484 26.69 0.47 10.76
C PRO A 484 27.04 -0.13 9.39
N GLN A 485 26.76 -1.42 9.18
CA GLN A 485 27.14 -2.12 7.96
C GLN A 485 26.03 -2.13 6.89
N HIS A 486 24.80 -1.74 7.26
CA HIS A 486 23.63 -1.90 6.40
C HIS A 486 22.73 -0.68 6.25
N TRP A 487 23.07 0.47 6.86
CA TRP A 487 22.31 1.70 6.68
C TRP A 487 22.16 2.09 5.20
N ASN A 488 21.05 2.73 4.86
CA ASN A 488 20.76 3.24 3.52
C ASN A 488 19.76 4.38 3.60
N PHE A 489 20.19 5.56 3.18
CA PHE A 489 19.41 6.78 3.24
C PHE A 489 19.12 7.26 1.83
N GLU A 490 17.85 7.30 1.46
CA GLU A 490 17.40 7.65 0.11
C GLU A 490 16.56 8.92 0.14
N THR A 491 16.78 9.83 -0.82
CA THR A 491 15.88 10.96 -1.06
C THR A 491 15.56 11.11 -2.55
N HIS A 492 14.33 11.55 -2.83
CA HIS A 492 13.89 11.92 -4.17
C HIS A 492 14.06 13.43 -4.45
N LYS A 493 14.68 14.22 -3.55
CA LYS A 493 14.93 15.65 -3.78
C LYS A 493 15.55 15.93 -5.15
N VAL A 494 16.53 15.14 -5.57
CA VAL A 494 17.18 15.29 -6.88
C VAL A 494 16.23 15.11 -8.08
N CYS A 495 15.04 14.53 -7.87
CA CYS A 495 13.96 14.43 -8.85
C CYS A 495 12.97 15.61 -8.81
N ASP A 496 13.08 16.52 -7.85
CA ASP A 496 12.25 17.71 -7.68
C ASP A 496 12.90 18.90 -8.42
N PRO A 497 12.24 19.65 -9.33
CA PRO A 497 12.78 20.84 -9.95
C PRO A 497 13.36 21.88 -8.99
N ALA A 498 12.94 22.01 -7.73
CA ALA A 498 13.69 22.92 -6.85
C ALA A 498 15.12 22.42 -6.61
N TYR A 499 15.38 21.11 -6.57
CA TYR A 499 16.67 20.56 -6.12
C TYR A 499 17.44 19.76 -7.19
N PHE A 500 16.94 19.66 -8.42
CA PHE A 500 17.63 18.94 -9.49
C PHE A 500 19.03 19.53 -9.78
N GLY A 501 19.97 18.67 -10.17
CA GLY A 501 21.37 19.07 -10.35
C GLY A 501 21.60 20.00 -11.54
N PRO A 502 22.32 21.14 -11.36
CA PRO A 502 22.75 21.97 -12.47
C PRO A 502 23.69 21.21 -13.43
N ARG A 503 23.70 21.58 -14.71
CA ARG A 503 24.60 20.97 -15.70
C ARG A 503 26.04 21.29 -15.35
N GLY A 504 26.88 20.25 -15.28
CA GLY A 504 28.29 20.36 -14.91
C GLY A 504 28.55 20.62 -13.43
N ALA A 505 27.55 20.57 -12.56
CA ALA A 505 27.74 20.73 -11.13
C ALA A 505 28.34 19.47 -10.48
N ALA A 506 29.17 19.68 -9.46
CA ALA A 506 29.59 18.64 -8.53
C ALA A 506 28.63 18.56 -7.34
N LEU A 507 28.52 17.38 -6.72
CA LEU A 507 27.80 17.18 -5.46
C LEU A 507 28.79 17.33 -4.30
N ALA A 508 28.58 18.35 -3.46
CA ALA A 508 29.32 18.50 -2.22
C ALA A 508 28.58 17.87 -1.05
N ILE A 509 29.32 17.16 -0.19
CA ILE A 509 28.81 16.49 1.01
C ILE A 509 29.74 16.79 2.18
N ASP A 510 29.17 17.23 3.30
CA ASP A 510 29.85 17.35 4.57
C ASP A 510 29.45 16.19 5.49
N VAL A 511 30.38 15.26 5.67
CA VAL A 511 30.17 13.98 6.38
C VAL A 511 31.13 13.87 7.57
N GLU A 512 30.67 13.27 8.65
CA GLU A 512 31.47 13.01 9.84
C GLU A 512 31.34 11.54 10.25
N THR A 513 32.50 10.86 10.35
CA THR A 513 32.61 9.46 10.74
C THR A 513 33.25 9.33 12.11
N SER A 514 32.88 8.31 12.89
CA SER A 514 33.52 8.05 14.18
C SER A 514 34.86 7.35 14.06
N GLU A 515 35.09 6.62 12.97
CA GLU A 515 36.30 5.83 12.72
C GLU A 515 36.84 6.10 11.31
N PRO A 516 38.17 5.97 11.09
CA PRO A 516 38.80 6.12 9.79
C PRO A 516 38.64 4.87 8.91
N GLY A 517 39.06 4.97 7.65
CA GLY A 517 39.17 3.82 6.74
C GLY A 517 37.84 3.31 6.18
N ASN A 518 36.78 4.09 6.32
CA ASN A 518 35.47 3.75 5.76
C ASN A 518 35.38 4.12 4.28
N THR A 519 34.48 3.47 3.54
CA THR A 519 34.13 3.88 2.16
C THR A 519 32.65 4.25 2.12
N LEU A 520 32.35 5.48 1.70
CA LEU A 520 31.00 5.94 1.42
C LEU A 520 30.65 5.66 -0.05
N ALA A 521 29.54 4.98 -0.29
CA ALA A 521 28.93 4.94 -1.60
C ALA A 521 27.85 6.03 -1.71
N VAL A 522 28.01 6.91 -2.70
CA VAL A 522 26.99 7.87 -3.11
C VAL A 522 26.42 7.39 -4.43
N VAL A 523 25.12 7.11 -4.45
CA VAL A 523 24.46 6.45 -5.57
C VAL A 523 23.39 7.35 -6.16
N MET A 524 23.36 7.42 -7.49
CA MET A 524 22.31 8.05 -8.28
C MET A 524 21.60 6.98 -9.12
N GLU A 525 20.29 6.84 -8.94
CA GLU A 525 19.47 5.97 -9.79
C GLU A 525 18.71 6.81 -10.80
N THR A 526 18.62 6.34 -12.04
CA THR A 526 17.83 6.97 -13.11
C THR A 526 16.60 6.14 -13.44
N ASP A 527 15.49 6.80 -13.80
CA ASP A 527 14.25 6.18 -14.28
C ASP A 527 13.71 5.02 -13.43
N ARG A 528 14.01 4.97 -12.12
CA ARG A 528 13.45 3.95 -11.22
C ARG A 528 11.92 4.09 -11.17
N TRP A 529 11.22 2.96 -11.32
CA TRP A 529 9.75 2.87 -11.46
C TRP A 529 9.16 3.44 -12.77
N ARG A 530 10.01 3.88 -13.71
CA ARG A 530 9.60 4.55 -14.95
C ARG A 530 9.84 3.75 -16.22
N SER A 531 9.69 2.42 -16.15
CA SER A 531 9.88 1.54 -17.31
C SER A 531 8.99 1.91 -18.51
N TYR A 532 7.84 2.53 -18.26
CA TYR A 532 6.92 3.04 -19.28
C TYR A 532 7.50 4.14 -20.17
N THR A 533 8.65 4.72 -19.82
CA THR A 533 9.35 5.76 -20.60
C THR A 533 10.18 5.18 -21.75
N GLY A 534 10.49 3.88 -21.69
CA GLY A 534 11.42 3.20 -22.60
C GLY A 534 12.90 3.40 -22.26
N ARG A 535 13.24 4.16 -21.21
CA ARG A 535 14.61 4.29 -20.71
C ARG A 535 14.93 3.19 -19.69
N PRO A 536 16.17 2.65 -19.67
CA PRO A 536 16.58 1.68 -18.67
C PRO A 536 16.73 2.35 -17.30
N THR A 537 16.41 1.61 -16.24
CA THR A 537 16.82 1.99 -14.89
C THR A 537 18.31 1.69 -14.75
N LEU A 538 19.10 2.72 -14.46
CA LEU A 538 20.55 2.61 -14.28
C LEU A 538 20.93 3.08 -12.87
N ARG A 539 21.95 2.44 -12.31
CA ARG A 539 22.46 2.72 -10.96
C ARG A 539 23.92 3.11 -11.06
N TYR A 540 24.19 4.39 -10.83
CA TYR A 540 25.53 4.97 -10.89
C TYR A 540 26.07 5.18 -9.48
N THR A 541 27.29 4.71 -9.21
CA THR A 541 27.88 4.72 -7.88
C THR A 541 29.20 5.48 -7.92
N ALA A 542 29.37 6.44 -7.01
CA ALA A 542 30.65 7.04 -6.67
C ALA A 542 31.12 6.45 -5.33
N LEU A 543 32.23 5.71 -5.35
CA LEU A 543 32.90 5.21 -4.14
C LEU A 543 33.93 6.23 -3.66
N ILE A 544 33.76 6.69 -2.41
CA ILE A 544 34.58 7.73 -1.79
C ILE A 544 35.22 7.17 -0.52
N GLY A 545 36.55 7.09 -0.50
CA GLY A 545 37.31 6.70 0.69
C GLY A 545 37.31 7.82 1.74
N LEU A 546 37.14 7.44 3.00
CA LEU A 546 37.13 8.31 4.18
C LEU A 546 38.29 7.91 5.09
N PRO A 547 39.54 8.33 4.79
CA PRO A 547 40.74 7.82 5.44
C PRO A 547 40.92 8.29 6.89
N SER A 548 40.18 9.31 7.33
CA SER A 548 40.27 9.87 8.68
C SER A 548 38.92 9.77 9.40
N ALA A 549 38.96 9.70 10.73
CA ALA A 549 37.79 9.96 11.56
C ALA A 549 37.51 11.47 11.64
N GLY A 550 36.28 11.83 12.00
CA GLY A 550 35.83 13.21 12.08
C GLY A 550 35.31 13.76 10.76
N ARG A 551 35.17 15.09 10.72
CA ARG A 551 34.53 15.82 9.62
C ARG A 551 35.39 15.84 8.36
N GLN A 552 34.78 15.53 7.23
CA GLN A 552 35.38 15.52 5.90
C GLN A 552 34.42 16.18 4.90
N GLN A 553 34.96 17.08 4.07
CA GLN A 553 34.22 17.72 2.98
C GLN A 553 34.57 17.03 1.66
N LEU A 554 33.55 16.55 0.98
CA LEU A 554 33.66 15.84 -0.28
C LEU A 554 33.13 16.75 -1.39
N GLU A 555 33.78 16.73 -2.55
CA GLU A 555 33.25 17.30 -3.79
C GLU A 555 33.34 16.23 -4.88
N ILE A 556 32.18 15.78 -5.36
CA ILE A 556 32.05 14.63 -6.25
C ILE A 556 31.60 15.14 -7.62
N SER A 557 32.52 15.13 -8.58
CA SER A 557 32.23 15.50 -9.96
C SER A 557 31.37 14.43 -10.64
N LEU A 558 30.61 14.86 -11.66
CA LEU A 558 29.66 14.02 -12.38
C LEU A 558 30.28 12.75 -12.97
N ASP A 559 31.54 12.81 -13.43
CA ASP A 559 32.28 11.70 -14.04
C ASP A 559 32.65 10.59 -13.05
N ARG A 560 32.53 10.83 -11.74
CA ARG A 560 32.75 9.83 -10.69
C ARG A 560 31.61 8.84 -10.53
N PHE A 561 30.43 9.17 -11.06
CA PHE A 561 29.25 8.33 -10.98
C PHE A 561 29.27 7.33 -12.14
N VAL A 562 29.61 6.08 -11.83
CA VAL A 562 29.77 5.02 -12.83
C VAL A 562 28.88 3.81 -12.52
N THR A 563 28.33 3.19 -13.56
CA THR A 563 27.66 1.89 -13.46
C THR A 563 28.68 0.76 -13.29
N SER A 564 28.22 -0.45 -12.98
CA SER A 564 29.08 -1.64 -12.87
C SER A 564 29.80 -2.03 -14.16
N ASP A 565 29.22 -1.69 -15.31
CA ASP A 565 29.79 -1.89 -16.64
C ASP A 565 30.60 -0.67 -17.15
N GLY A 566 30.82 0.34 -16.31
CA GLY A 566 31.72 1.47 -16.60
C GLY A 566 31.08 2.64 -17.34
N GLN A 567 29.75 2.68 -17.48
CA GLN A 567 29.07 3.83 -18.05
C GLN A 567 29.08 5.01 -17.06
N VAL A 568 29.52 6.17 -17.54
CA VAL A 568 29.54 7.42 -16.77
C VAL A 568 28.19 8.13 -16.84
N LEU A 569 27.73 8.70 -15.72
CA LEU A 569 26.52 9.52 -15.67
C LEU A 569 26.72 10.79 -16.53
N ALA A 570 25.95 10.93 -17.60
CA ALA A 570 26.11 12.06 -18.53
C ALA A 570 25.43 13.36 -18.04
N SER A 571 24.36 13.25 -17.26
CA SER A 571 23.62 14.38 -16.70
C SER A 571 22.69 13.95 -15.56
N TYR A 572 22.22 14.91 -14.76
CA TYR A 572 21.25 14.66 -13.68
C TYR A 572 19.79 14.63 -14.16
N ASP A 573 19.52 14.82 -15.45
CA ASP A 573 18.18 15.09 -16.01
C ASP A 573 17.14 14.01 -15.66
N PHE A 574 17.56 12.75 -15.57
CA PHE A 574 16.69 11.59 -15.32
C PHE A 574 16.94 10.90 -13.98
N VAL A 575 17.72 11.53 -13.09
CA VAL A 575 17.95 11.00 -11.75
C VAL A 575 16.64 11.04 -10.95
N THR A 576 16.27 9.88 -10.40
CA THR A 576 15.08 9.69 -9.56
C THR A 576 15.43 9.66 -8.09
N SER A 577 16.63 9.20 -7.72
CA SER A 577 17.01 9.02 -6.31
C SER A 577 18.48 9.35 -6.08
N LEU A 578 18.77 9.98 -4.94
CA LEU A 578 20.10 10.07 -4.33
C LEU A 578 20.12 9.16 -3.11
N ILE A 579 21.08 8.23 -3.06
CA ILE A 579 21.21 7.24 -1.99
C ILE A 579 22.61 7.33 -1.36
N LEU A 580 22.66 7.30 -0.04
CA LEU A 580 23.88 7.20 0.76
C LEU A 580 23.88 5.83 1.44
N THR A 581 24.97 5.07 1.30
CA THR A 581 25.10 3.72 1.89
C THR A 581 26.60 3.36 2.07
N PRO A 582 26.95 2.37 2.90
CA PRO A 582 28.32 1.87 2.97
C PRO A 582 28.80 1.27 1.64
N GLY A 583 30.08 1.51 1.32
CA GLY A 583 30.74 1.03 0.09
C GLY A 583 30.70 -0.48 -0.06
N GLN A 584 31.00 -1.23 1.00
CA GLN A 584 30.97 -2.71 0.98
C GLN A 584 29.59 -3.28 0.69
N LYS A 585 28.54 -2.57 1.09
CA LYS A 585 27.17 -3.02 0.86
C LYS A 585 26.77 -2.79 -0.59
N GLU A 586 27.23 -1.68 -1.18
CA GLU A 586 26.91 -1.30 -2.55
C GLU A 586 27.75 -2.05 -3.59
N ARG A 587 29.05 -2.23 -3.32
CA ARG A 587 30.02 -2.89 -4.20
C ARG A 587 30.87 -3.90 -3.39
N PRO A 588 30.28 -4.99 -2.88
CA PRO A 588 31.01 -6.00 -2.09
C PRO A 588 32.18 -6.62 -2.85
N GLU A 589 32.12 -6.63 -4.18
CA GLU A 589 33.17 -7.11 -5.07
C GLU A 589 34.36 -6.14 -5.22
N GLN A 590 34.21 -4.88 -4.83
CA GLN A 590 35.27 -3.86 -4.90
C GLN A 590 35.75 -3.43 -3.51
N ILE A 591 34.86 -3.48 -2.52
CA ILE A 591 35.11 -3.03 -1.15
C ILE A 591 34.81 -4.18 -0.20
N GLU A 592 35.86 -4.89 0.22
CA GLU A 592 35.73 -6.02 1.14
C GLU A 592 35.56 -5.56 2.60
N GLN A 593 36.18 -4.45 2.98
CA GLN A 593 36.20 -3.97 4.36
C GLN A 593 34.81 -3.46 4.77
N PRO A 594 34.18 -4.04 5.81
CA PRO A 594 32.94 -3.53 6.35
C PRO A 594 33.11 -2.16 7.00
N TRP A 595 32.03 -1.39 7.01
CA TRP A 595 31.99 -0.11 7.72
C TRP A 595 32.33 -0.30 9.20
N CYS A 596 33.29 0.47 9.69
CA CYS A 596 33.75 0.48 11.08
C CYS A 596 33.20 1.70 11.82
N GLY A 597 32.91 1.53 13.11
CA GLY A 597 32.36 2.60 13.97
C GLY A 597 30.84 2.76 13.83
N GLY A 598 30.34 3.93 14.21
CA GLY A 598 28.92 4.30 14.10
C GLY A 598 28.51 4.66 12.67
N VAL A 599 27.19 4.72 12.46
CA VAL A 599 26.59 5.30 11.24
C VAL A 599 27.03 6.77 11.11
N PRO A 600 27.45 7.24 9.92
CA PRO A 600 27.94 8.60 9.75
C PRO A 600 26.85 9.64 9.99
N THR A 601 27.27 10.83 10.39
CA THR A 601 26.39 12.01 10.41
C THR A 601 26.68 12.90 9.19
N PHE A 602 25.65 13.56 8.70
CA PHE A 602 25.74 14.48 7.57
C PHE A 602 25.29 15.85 8.02
N ARG A 603 26.00 16.89 7.58
CA ARG A 603 25.74 18.28 7.99
C ARG A 603 25.23 19.13 6.83
N GLU A 604 25.65 18.82 5.61
CA GLU A 604 25.23 19.55 4.41
C GLU A 604 25.40 18.67 3.17
N ILE A 605 24.45 18.78 2.24
CA ILE A 605 24.55 18.28 0.87
C ILE A 605 24.10 19.40 -0.07
N ARG A 606 24.93 19.75 -1.06
CA ARG A 606 24.61 20.82 -2.02
C ARG A 606 25.29 20.66 -3.38
N TRP A 607 24.77 21.38 -4.37
CA TRP A 607 25.38 21.51 -5.69
C TRP A 607 26.44 22.62 -5.73
N VAL A 608 27.60 22.34 -6.33
CA VAL A 608 28.72 23.28 -6.52
C VAL A 608 28.99 23.48 -8.00
N GLY A 609 29.13 24.75 -8.43
CA GLY A 609 29.36 25.08 -9.84
C GLY A 609 28.17 24.74 -10.75
N GLY A 610 28.41 24.73 -12.06
CA GLY A 610 27.40 24.43 -13.07
C GLY A 610 26.25 25.45 -13.18
N GLU A 611 25.43 25.28 -14.21
CA GLU A 611 24.31 26.18 -14.53
C GLU A 611 22.97 25.44 -14.57
N PHE A 612 21.93 26.06 -14.01
CA PHE A 612 20.59 25.50 -14.12
C PHE A 612 20.11 25.60 -15.56
N ALA A 613 19.71 24.47 -16.13
CA ALA A 613 19.09 24.38 -17.44
C ALA A 613 17.59 24.08 -17.30
N PRO A 614 16.77 24.32 -18.33
CA PRO A 614 15.43 23.75 -18.39
C PRO A 614 15.49 22.24 -18.20
N ARG A 615 14.75 21.73 -17.21
CA ARG A 615 14.69 20.31 -16.89
C ARG A 615 13.75 19.60 -17.87
N PRO A 616 14.14 18.46 -18.48
CA PRO A 616 13.19 17.64 -19.21
C PRO A 616 12.14 17.06 -18.25
N ARG A 617 10.92 16.83 -18.76
CA ARG A 617 9.86 16.19 -17.96
C ARG A 617 10.14 14.68 -17.88
N PRO A 618 10.53 14.15 -16.71
CA PRO A 618 11.19 12.85 -16.64
C PRO A 618 10.21 11.67 -16.75
N TYR A 619 8.91 11.92 -16.73
CA TYR A 619 7.88 10.90 -16.95
C TYR A 619 7.52 10.72 -18.44
N LEU A 620 8.03 11.57 -19.35
CA LEU A 620 7.74 11.44 -20.78
C LEU A 620 8.54 10.28 -21.41
N ARG A 621 7.90 9.60 -22.37
CA ARG A 621 8.56 8.61 -23.23
C ARG A 621 9.61 9.27 -24.12
N LEU A 622 10.64 8.51 -24.47
CA LEU A 622 11.57 8.88 -25.54
C LEU A 622 10.80 9.24 -26.81
N GLY A 623 11.02 10.44 -27.34
CA GLY A 623 10.37 10.94 -28.56
C GLY A 623 8.90 11.37 -28.42
N ALA A 624 8.29 11.31 -27.22
CA ALA A 624 6.91 11.77 -27.03
C ALA A 624 6.82 13.29 -26.83
N SER A 625 5.74 13.90 -27.34
CA SER A 625 5.49 15.33 -27.18
C SER A 625 4.81 15.63 -25.82
N GLN A 626 5.03 16.84 -25.29
CA GLN A 626 4.35 17.32 -24.08
C GLN A 626 2.82 17.41 -24.25
N ILE A 627 2.37 17.66 -25.48
CA ILE A 627 0.96 17.84 -25.85
C ILE A 627 0.14 16.58 -25.55
N ASP A 628 0.72 15.40 -25.78
CA ASP A 628 0.04 14.11 -25.60
C ASP A 628 -0.19 13.79 -24.12
N ALA A 629 0.78 14.12 -23.25
CA ALA A 629 0.66 13.92 -21.81
C ALA A 629 -0.34 14.90 -21.16
N ASP A 630 -0.43 16.13 -21.68
CA ASP A 630 -1.41 17.11 -21.22
C ASP A 630 -2.82 16.83 -21.79
N ALA A 631 -2.93 16.15 -22.94
CA ALA A 631 -4.19 15.62 -23.46
C ALA A 631 -4.78 14.53 -22.53
N ALA A 632 -3.94 13.66 -21.95
CA ALA A 632 -4.40 12.65 -20.99
C ALA A 632 -5.03 13.29 -19.74
N PHE A 633 -4.46 14.39 -19.23
CA PHE A 633 -5.07 15.16 -18.15
C PHE A 633 -6.36 15.85 -18.55
N ARG A 634 -6.43 16.42 -19.76
CA ARG A 634 -7.68 17.01 -20.28
C ARG A 634 -8.81 15.98 -20.32
N LYS A 635 -8.51 14.74 -20.71
CA LYS A 635 -9.48 13.64 -20.69
C LYS A 635 -9.96 13.30 -19.27
N GLN A 636 -9.04 13.24 -18.30
CA GLN A 636 -9.43 12.98 -16.90
C GLN A 636 -10.19 14.15 -16.26
N PHE A 637 -9.82 15.39 -16.58
CA PHE A 637 -10.57 16.57 -16.16
C PHE A 637 -11.99 16.54 -16.72
N ALA A 638 -12.15 16.26 -18.02
CA ALA A 638 -13.46 16.09 -18.63
C ALA A 638 -14.27 14.99 -17.93
N ALA A 639 -13.67 13.82 -17.70
CA ALA A 639 -14.33 12.73 -16.98
C ALA A 639 -14.72 13.11 -15.53
N ALA A 640 -13.90 13.89 -14.82
CA ALA A 640 -14.22 14.36 -13.47
C ALA A 640 -15.32 15.43 -13.47
N VAL A 641 -15.38 16.26 -14.51
CA VAL A 641 -16.50 17.20 -14.73
C VAL A 641 -17.77 16.41 -15.02
N ASP A 642 -17.71 15.41 -15.91
CA ASP A 642 -18.84 14.55 -16.25
C ASP A 642 -19.35 13.81 -14.99
N GLU A 643 -18.45 13.22 -14.19
CA GLU A 643 -18.78 12.56 -12.92
C GLU A 643 -19.41 13.55 -11.92
N SER A 644 -18.89 14.78 -11.82
CA SER A 644 -19.48 15.83 -10.98
C SER A 644 -20.89 16.21 -11.43
N VAL A 645 -21.11 16.32 -12.74
CA VAL A 645 -22.43 16.61 -13.33
C VAL A 645 -23.40 15.46 -13.09
N GLU A 646 -22.95 14.21 -13.22
CA GLU A 646 -23.74 13.02 -12.91
C GLU A 646 -24.14 12.96 -11.43
N ARG A 647 -23.21 13.23 -10.52
CA ARG A 647 -23.49 13.28 -9.07
C ARG A 647 -24.48 14.38 -8.72
N GLU A 648 -24.30 15.58 -9.27
CA GLU A 648 -25.27 16.67 -9.09
C GLU A 648 -26.65 16.32 -9.66
N ALA A 649 -26.71 15.56 -10.76
CA ALA A 649 -27.97 15.10 -11.32
C ALA A 649 -28.68 14.07 -10.42
N VAL A 650 -27.92 13.20 -9.74
CA VAL A 650 -28.43 12.27 -8.72
C VAL A 650 -28.93 13.01 -7.48
N ASP A 651 -28.19 14.01 -6.99
CA ASP A 651 -28.58 14.83 -5.83
C ASP A 651 -29.83 15.69 -6.08
N ARG A 652 -30.17 15.94 -7.35
CA ARG A 652 -31.39 16.65 -7.77
C ARG A 652 -32.61 15.74 -7.96
N GLN A 653 -32.47 14.41 -7.82
CA GLN A 653 -33.61 13.50 -7.84
C GLN A 653 -34.34 13.55 -6.48
N PRO A 654 -35.67 13.73 -6.48
CA PRO A 654 -36.46 13.98 -5.28
C PRO A 654 -36.59 12.80 -4.32
#